data_AF-A0A1B7NQ94-F1
#
_entry.id   AF-A0A1B7NQ94-F1
#
_cell.length_a   1.000
_cell.length_b   1.000
_cell.length_c   1.000
_cell.angle_alpha   90.00
_cell.angle_beta   90.00
_cell.angle_gamma   90.00
#
_symmetry.space_group_name_H-M   'P 1'
#
loop_
_entity.id
_entity.type
_entity.pdbx_description
1 polymer ?
#
loop_
_entity_poly.entity_id
_entity_poly.type
_entity_poly.pdbx_seq_one_letter_code
_entity_poly.pdbx_strand_id
1 'polypeptide(L)'
;MFVMHISRAPNICARCVSQFNRFCTPQRTRIQAKRYYATNGVQSRRPLRVAIVGSGPAGFYAAYRLMSKIGDARVDMYEQLPVPFGLVRFGVAPDHPEVKNCQEKFTEVATSPRFKFIGNVDLGADLPLRSLKPHYDAMLFAYGASKDKELRIPGEKTIRGIYSARAFVGWYNGLPEYRDLAPDLTSGEDAVVIGQGNVAMDVARVLLTDVDILKKTDMSEYALEEMAKSKIKRVRVVGRRGPMQASYTIKEVREILQLPSVSFEPIPEYLFPPESTIKSLPRVQKRITQLLAKGSPTKPQEASKSWSLDFLLSPHSFHSSPSHPNNLSYVKFSRNQLDPADPFSPTAKVTPLFQDDGHVAHVDIPASTCFRSIGYQSLPLPGFEDLDIQFNFARGIIPNDGQGRVITTPLVLDNGTIDLPAEPEATQVPGLYCAGWVKRGPTGVIASTMTDAFDTADAIAADWASHISGSHGHAFLNSSEGGSSGLVGKGCFRKRGSWDFVRRAGRIGNGLIRRRLRGGKLWARSGRITIQYDCDEDFQPYQNFSRSSQWAWWPGEPNRADSSVDLFRSDIRCARADSSFEGRWFPAKCSDELYGACRVKNQPFQWTLTPQRVSYDSVAADCPENSTFSLPRTSLENTYLYHYLTSRPKDIINPSSEDDELRSVWIDLNSLDLPTCWVSGGPNARCPYEVDENAVLRRIVLVPTIAATIVLVIAALTVFVKCNSNRRNSRRKRLIEAWEYEGVPS
;
A
#
# COMPACT_ATOMS: atom_id res chain seq x y z
N MET A 1 -38.62 13.03 -64.35
CA MET A 1 -38.44 14.48 -64.14
C MET A 1 -37.60 14.63 -62.87
N PHE A 2 -36.28 14.85 -62.84
CA PHE A 2 -35.18 15.08 -63.80
C PHE A 2 -33.97 14.29 -63.21
N VAL A 3 -33.47 13.21 -63.85
CA VAL A 3 -32.36 13.12 -64.83
C VAL A 3 -30.96 12.96 -64.19
N MET A 4 -30.43 11.74 -64.31
CA MET A 4 -29.02 11.33 -64.26
C MET A 4 -28.16 12.12 -65.28
N HIS A 5 -26.84 12.19 -65.11
CA HIS A 5 -25.94 11.85 -66.22
C HIS A 5 -24.51 11.48 -65.80
N ILE A 6 -24.21 10.20 -66.01
CA ILE A 6 -22.89 9.62 -66.25
C ILE A 6 -22.46 9.98 -67.69
N SER A 7 -21.18 10.23 -67.92
CA SER A 7 -20.54 10.28 -69.25
C SER A 7 -19.11 9.75 -69.13
N ARG A 8 -18.85 8.49 -69.52
CA ARG A 8 -18.40 7.98 -70.84
C ARG A 8 -16.92 8.22 -71.14
N ALA A 9 -16.17 7.12 -71.22
CA ALA A 9 -14.95 6.99 -72.01
C ALA A 9 -15.26 6.85 -73.51
N PRO A 10 -14.27 7.11 -74.40
CA PRO A 10 -14.01 6.16 -75.48
C PRO A 10 -12.51 5.97 -75.87
N ASN A 11 -12.12 4.70 -75.98
CA ASN A 11 -11.30 3.99 -76.98
C ASN A 11 -10.15 4.65 -77.80
N ILE A 12 -8.97 3.98 -77.68
CA ILE A 12 -8.07 3.40 -78.72
C ILE A 12 -7.41 4.30 -79.78
N CYS A 13 -6.06 4.28 -79.82
CA CYS A 13 -5.32 4.01 -81.08
C CYS A 13 -3.91 3.46 -80.80
N ALA A 14 -3.60 2.31 -81.41
CA ALA A 14 -2.28 1.70 -81.48
C ALA A 14 -1.58 2.10 -82.78
N ARG A 15 -0.25 2.26 -82.72
CA ARG A 15 0.71 2.54 -83.82
C ARG A 15 0.91 4.03 -84.19
N CYS A 16 1.77 4.69 -83.42
CA CYS A 16 2.86 5.47 -84.03
C CYS A 16 4.15 4.69 -83.80
N VAL A 17 4.71 4.23 -84.91
CA VAL A 17 5.87 3.34 -85.03
C VAL A 17 7.05 4.18 -85.52
N SER A 18 8.19 3.94 -84.84
CA SER A 18 9.57 4.04 -85.32
C SER A 18 10.10 5.39 -85.81
N GLN A 19 11.18 5.87 -85.18
CA GLN A 19 12.56 5.61 -85.64
C GLN A 19 13.53 6.45 -84.80
N PHE A 20 14.21 5.82 -83.84
CA PHE A 20 15.63 6.08 -83.60
C PHE A 20 16.20 4.80 -83.00
N ASN A 21 16.96 4.10 -83.83
CA ASN A 21 17.51 2.79 -83.55
C ASN A 21 19.04 2.88 -83.62
N ARG A 22 19.67 1.96 -82.89
CA ARG A 22 21.10 1.61 -82.85
C ARG A 22 21.94 2.47 -81.88
N PHE A 23 22.73 1.91 -80.94
CA PHE A 23 23.52 0.67 -80.99
C PHE A 23 23.79 0.05 -79.59
N CYS A 24 24.12 -1.25 -79.65
CA CYS A 24 24.97 -2.06 -78.74
C CYS A 24 24.38 -2.76 -77.49
N THR A 25 24.30 -4.08 -77.64
CA THR A 25 24.20 -5.19 -76.68
C THR A 25 25.06 -5.05 -75.40
N PRO A 26 24.56 -5.43 -74.21
CA PRO A 26 25.42 -5.65 -73.05
C PRO A 26 25.84 -7.13 -72.94
N GLN A 27 27.16 -7.33 -72.93
CA GLN A 27 27.82 -8.55 -72.52
C GLN A 27 27.46 -8.93 -71.08
N ARG A 28 27.34 -10.23 -70.84
CA ARG A 28 27.36 -10.86 -69.51
C ARG A 28 28.68 -10.54 -68.80
N THR A 29 28.67 -9.56 -67.90
CA THR A 29 29.69 -9.44 -66.84
C THR A 29 29.16 -10.06 -65.56
N ARG A 30 29.80 -11.15 -65.18
CA ARG A 30 29.57 -11.95 -63.97
C ARG A 30 30.04 -11.14 -62.75
N ILE A 31 29.18 -10.29 -62.19
CA ILE A 31 29.44 -9.67 -60.89
C ILE A 31 29.14 -10.74 -59.83
N GLN A 32 30.20 -11.26 -59.21
CA GLN A 32 30.09 -12.06 -57.99
C GLN A 32 29.54 -11.14 -56.87
N ALA A 33 28.22 -11.12 -56.72
CA ALA A 33 27.62 -10.72 -55.47
C ALA A 33 28.05 -11.76 -54.43
N LYS A 34 29.04 -11.42 -53.60
CA LYS A 34 29.30 -12.12 -52.35
C LYS A 34 28.00 -12.09 -51.55
N ARG A 35 27.26 -13.19 -51.58
CA ARG A 35 26.21 -13.50 -50.60
C ARG A 35 26.89 -13.58 -49.25
N TYR A 36 26.91 -12.47 -48.52
CA TYR A 36 26.89 -12.57 -47.07
C TYR A 36 25.48 -13.06 -46.74
N TYR A 37 25.36 -14.36 -46.45
CA TYR A 37 24.21 -14.87 -45.71
C TYR A 37 24.25 -14.21 -44.34
N ALA A 38 23.59 -13.06 -44.21
CA ALA A 38 23.21 -12.54 -42.91
C ALA A 38 22.02 -13.38 -42.42
N THR A 39 22.30 -14.57 -41.89
CA THR A 39 21.36 -15.26 -40.99
C THR A 39 21.41 -14.56 -39.64
N ASN A 40 20.87 -13.35 -39.58
CA ASN A 40 20.45 -12.73 -38.34
C ASN A 40 19.09 -12.10 -38.65
N GLY A 41 18.03 -12.90 -38.53
CA GLY A 41 16.70 -12.36 -38.33
C GLY A 41 16.77 -11.56 -37.04
N VAL A 42 16.95 -10.25 -37.15
CA VAL A 42 16.81 -9.33 -36.04
C VAL A 42 15.32 -9.31 -35.71
N GLN A 43 14.86 -10.26 -34.88
CA GLN A 43 13.66 -10.05 -34.11
C GLN A 43 13.89 -8.77 -33.31
N SER A 44 13.18 -7.71 -33.66
CA SER A 44 13.08 -6.50 -32.84
C SER A 44 12.72 -6.94 -31.41
N ARG A 45 13.71 -6.97 -30.50
CA ARG A 45 13.51 -7.33 -29.09
C ARG A 45 12.63 -6.28 -28.44
N ARG A 46 11.32 -6.47 -28.51
CA ARG A 46 10.37 -5.68 -27.72
C ARG A 46 10.56 -6.06 -26.24
N PRO A 47 10.52 -5.08 -25.32
CA PRO A 47 10.70 -5.36 -23.90
C PRO A 47 9.57 -6.25 -23.38
N LEU A 48 9.89 -7.15 -22.45
CA LEU A 48 8.89 -7.90 -21.69
C LEU A 48 7.98 -6.92 -20.94
N ARG A 49 6.66 -7.03 -21.12
CA ARG A 49 5.67 -6.27 -20.35
C ARG A 49 4.88 -7.18 -19.42
N VAL A 50 4.92 -6.89 -18.13
CA VAL A 50 4.21 -7.67 -17.10
C VAL A 50 3.22 -6.81 -16.34
N ALA A 51 1.98 -7.27 -16.23
CA ALA A 51 1.00 -6.71 -15.32
C ALA A 51 1.06 -7.45 -13.98
N ILE A 52 1.25 -6.74 -12.88
CA ILE A 52 1.19 -7.30 -11.53
C ILE A 52 -0.09 -6.83 -10.86
N VAL A 53 -0.91 -7.77 -10.40
CA VAL A 53 -2.19 -7.49 -9.72
C VAL A 53 -2.00 -7.60 -8.21
N GLY A 54 -1.95 -6.47 -7.53
CA GLY A 54 -1.74 -6.34 -6.09
C GLY A 54 -0.37 -5.74 -5.76
N SER A 55 -0.36 -4.74 -4.87
CA SER A 55 0.85 -3.98 -4.49
C SER A 55 1.36 -4.30 -3.08
N GLY A 56 1.08 -5.51 -2.59
CA GLY A 56 1.69 -6.03 -1.36
C GLY A 56 3.15 -6.47 -1.55
N PRO A 57 3.77 -7.08 -0.51
CA PRO A 57 5.14 -7.60 -0.59
C PRO A 57 5.37 -8.54 -1.77
N ALA A 58 4.45 -9.45 -2.04
CA ALA A 58 4.58 -10.41 -3.13
C ALA A 58 4.74 -9.71 -4.49
N GLY A 59 3.91 -8.69 -4.76
CA GLY A 59 3.97 -7.94 -6.01
C GLY A 59 5.26 -7.15 -6.15
N PHE A 60 5.68 -6.43 -5.10
CA PHE A 60 6.92 -5.64 -5.15
C PHE A 60 8.19 -6.49 -5.20
N TYR A 61 8.26 -7.59 -4.45
CA TYR A 61 9.42 -8.48 -4.50
C TYR A 61 9.52 -9.19 -5.85
N ALA A 62 8.39 -9.60 -6.44
CA ALA A 62 8.39 -10.15 -7.78
C ALA A 62 8.84 -9.11 -8.82
N ALA A 63 8.33 -7.87 -8.75
CA ALA A 63 8.76 -6.77 -9.61
C ALA A 63 10.26 -6.51 -9.49
N TYR A 64 10.77 -6.40 -8.26
CA TYR A 64 12.18 -6.19 -7.96
C TYR A 64 13.06 -7.28 -8.60
N ARG A 65 12.73 -8.55 -8.36
CA ARG A 65 13.52 -9.68 -8.87
C ARG A 65 13.46 -9.76 -10.39
N LEU A 66 12.27 -9.64 -10.97
CA LEU A 66 12.06 -9.69 -12.41
C LEU A 66 12.82 -8.58 -13.15
N MET A 67 12.70 -7.33 -12.68
CA MET A 67 13.39 -6.18 -13.27
C MET A 67 14.91 -6.22 -13.13
N SER A 68 15.41 -6.99 -12.16
CA SER A 68 16.85 -7.24 -11.96
C SER A 68 17.36 -8.36 -12.89
N LYS A 69 16.52 -9.33 -13.23
CA LYS A 69 16.85 -10.44 -14.14
C LYS A 69 16.73 -10.04 -15.61
N ILE A 70 15.75 -9.21 -15.95
CA ILE A 70 15.47 -8.76 -17.32
C ILE A 70 15.61 -7.23 -17.37
N GLY A 71 16.71 -6.79 -17.99
CA GLY A 71 17.13 -5.37 -17.97
C GLY A 71 16.14 -4.42 -18.65
N ASP A 72 15.40 -4.89 -19.65
CA ASP A 72 14.42 -4.12 -20.41
C ASP A 72 12.97 -4.37 -20.00
N ALA A 73 12.70 -5.24 -19.02
CA ALA A 73 11.35 -5.52 -18.55
C ALA A 73 10.66 -4.26 -18.04
N ARG A 74 9.38 -4.11 -18.40
CA ARG A 74 8.46 -3.06 -17.94
C ARG A 74 7.35 -3.68 -17.11
N VAL A 75 7.09 -3.08 -15.96
CA VAL A 75 6.12 -3.60 -14.98
C VAL A 75 5.05 -2.55 -14.71
N ASP A 76 3.79 -2.91 -14.97
CA ASP A 76 2.63 -2.11 -14.58
C ASP A 76 1.93 -2.82 -13.40
N MET A 77 1.92 -2.18 -12.23
CA MET A 77 1.35 -2.73 -11.00
C MET A 77 0.00 -2.10 -10.70
N TYR A 78 -1.04 -2.93 -10.67
CA TYR A 78 -2.42 -2.55 -10.38
C TYR A 78 -2.74 -2.78 -8.90
N GLU A 79 -3.48 -1.86 -8.31
CA GLU A 79 -3.89 -1.93 -6.91
C GLU A 79 -5.31 -1.37 -6.75
N GLN A 80 -6.16 -2.10 -6.01
CA GLN A 80 -7.53 -1.70 -5.72
C GLN A 80 -7.57 -0.44 -4.84
N LEU A 81 -6.61 -0.27 -3.93
CA LEU A 81 -6.49 0.90 -3.07
C LEU A 81 -5.72 2.05 -3.74
N PRO A 82 -5.95 3.32 -3.34
CA PRO A 82 -5.18 4.46 -3.85
C PRO A 82 -3.73 4.48 -3.36
N VAL A 83 -3.39 3.66 -2.37
CA VAL A 83 -2.06 3.59 -1.74
C VAL A 83 -1.53 2.16 -1.75
N PRO A 84 -0.21 1.97 -1.91
CA PRO A 84 0.40 0.65 -2.07
C PRO A 84 0.76 -0.01 -0.73
N PHE A 85 1.52 -1.11 -0.83
CA PHE A 85 2.18 -1.88 0.23
C PHE A 85 1.31 -2.92 0.95
N GLY A 86 0.01 -2.94 0.67
CA GLY A 86 -0.92 -3.94 1.21
C GLY A 86 -0.79 -4.12 2.72
N LEU A 87 -0.62 -5.37 3.18
CA LEU A 87 -0.54 -5.68 4.61
C LEU A 87 0.70 -5.14 5.33
N VAL A 88 1.75 -4.69 4.64
CA VAL A 88 2.84 -3.98 5.35
C VAL A 88 2.34 -2.65 5.91
N ARG A 89 1.40 -2.02 5.21
CA ARG A 89 0.75 -0.79 5.68
C ARG A 89 -0.45 -1.09 6.57
N PHE A 90 -1.32 -2.01 6.14
CA PHE A 90 -2.63 -2.22 6.75
C PHE A 90 -2.71 -3.40 7.72
N GLY A 91 -1.68 -4.25 7.78
CA GLY A 91 -1.66 -5.46 8.59
C GLY A 91 -0.63 -5.42 9.72
N VAL A 92 0.62 -5.08 9.42
CA VAL A 92 1.71 -4.98 10.41
C VAL A 92 1.31 -3.97 11.48
N ALA A 93 1.39 -4.40 12.74
CA ALA A 93 0.97 -3.60 13.88
C ALA A 93 1.77 -2.27 13.97
N PRO A 94 1.15 -1.20 14.49
CA PRO A 94 1.76 0.12 14.49
C PRO A 94 2.94 0.24 15.47
N ASP A 95 3.02 -0.67 16.44
CA ASP A 95 4.14 -0.84 17.37
C ASP A 95 5.29 -1.70 16.81
N HIS A 96 5.20 -2.15 15.54
CA HIS A 96 6.28 -2.83 14.79
C HIS A 96 6.78 -2.01 13.58
N PRO A 97 7.26 -0.78 13.78
CA PRO A 97 7.74 0.05 12.67
C PRO A 97 8.91 -0.60 11.91
N GLU A 98 9.76 -1.38 12.58
CA GLU A 98 10.93 -2.03 11.97
C GLU A 98 10.56 -3.07 10.90
N VAL A 99 9.40 -3.71 11.03
CA VAL A 99 8.89 -4.66 10.02
C VAL A 99 8.41 -3.91 8.77
N LYS A 100 7.98 -2.65 8.92
CA LYS A 100 7.53 -1.78 7.81
C LYS A 100 8.70 -1.23 6.98
N ASN A 101 9.94 -1.33 7.43
CA ASN A 101 11.13 -0.83 6.72
C ASN A 101 11.33 -1.45 5.32
N CYS A 102 10.76 -2.62 5.04
CA CYS A 102 10.79 -3.20 3.70
C CYS A 102 10.14 -2.30 2.61
N GLN A 103 9.30 -1.33 3.01
CA GLN A 103 8.74 -0.31 2.12
C GLN A 103 9.80 0.57 1.43
N GLU A 104 11.00 0.72 2.01
CA GLU A 104 12.09 1.47 1.38
C GLU A 104 12.50 0.81 0.06
N LYS A 105 12.62 -0.52 0.05
CA LYS A 105 12.94 -1.28 -1.17
C LYS A 105 11.81 -1.19 -2.20
N PHE A 106 10.56 -1.20 -1.74
CA PHE A 106 9.40 -1.06 -2.63
C PHE A 106 9.34 0.32 -3.28
N THR A 107 9.70 1.35 -2.51
CA THR A 107 9.82 2.74 -2.97
C THR A 107 10.92 2.86 -4.02
N GLU A 108 12.08 2.22 -3.83
CA GLU A 108 13.16 2.17 -4.81
C GLU A 108 12.66 1.58 -6.15
N VAL A 109 12.01 0.42 -6.11
CA VAL A 109 11.42 -0.22 -7.31
C VAL A 109 10.46 0.74 -8.01
N ALA A 110 9.59 1.40 -7.25
CA ALA A 110 8.57 2.28 -7.79
C ALA A 110 9.10 3.60 -8.36
N THR A 111 10.33 3.99 -8.03
CA THR A 111 11.00 5.15 -8.66
C THR A 111 11.60 4.84 -10.03
N SER A 112 11.68 3.57 -10.42
CA SER A 112 12.22 3.17 -11.72
C SER A 112 11.34 3.67 -12.89
N PRO A 113 11.91 4.22 -13.97
CA PRO A 113 11.14 4.60 -15.16
C PRO A 113 10.51 3.40 -15.90
N ARG A 114 10.96 2.17 -15.57
CA ARG A 114 10.42 0.91 -16.09
C ARG A 114 9.25 0.37 -15.27
N PHE A 115 8.90 1.03 -14.17
CA PHE A 115 7.83 0.62 -13.28
C PHE A 115 6.72 1.67 -13.27
N LYS A 116 5.47 1.21 -13.27
CA LYS A 116 4.31 2.08 -13.12
C LYS A 116 3.36 1.55 -12.06
N PHE A 117 3.02 2.41 -11.10
CA PHE A 117 1.94 2.14 -10.15
C PHE A 117 0.61 2.68 -10.67
N ILE A 118 -0.44 1.85 -10.60
CA ILE A 118 -1.80 2.14 -11.03
C ILE A 118 -2.74 1.76 -9.87
N GLY A 119 -2.83 2.65 -8.88
CA GLY A 119 -3.74 2.48 -7.73
C GLY A 119 -5.16 2.95 -8.00
N ASN A 120 -6.07 2.56 -7.10
CA ASN A 120 -7.50 2.83 -7.16
C ASN A 120 -8.19 2.23 -8.40
N VAL A 121 -7.80 0.99 -8.75
CA VAL A 121 -8.39 0.22 -9.85
C VAL A 121 -8.77 -1.16 -9.35
N ASP A 122 -10.07 -1.43 -9.27
CA ASP A 122 -10.61 -2.75 -8.92
C ASP A 122 -10.63 -3.65 -10.16
N LEU A 123 -9.61 -4.50 -10.31
CA LEU A 123 -9.49 -5.39 -11.47
C LEU A 123 -10.50 -6.53 -11.41
N GLY A 124 -11.24 -6.70 -12.51
CA GLY A 124 -12.41 -7.58 -12.63
C GLY A 124 -13.74 -6.85 -12.49
N ALA A 125 -13.78 -5.75 -11.71
CA ALA A 125 -14.97 -4.93 -11.54
C ALA A 125 -14.91 -3.64 -12.38
N ASP A 126 -13.99 -2.72 -12.05
CA ASP A 126 -13.82 -1.44 -12.75
C ASP A 126 -13.19 -1.65 -14.14
N LEU A 127 -12.26 -2.60 -14.26
CA LEU A 127 -11.57 -2.96 -15.49
C LEU A 127 -11.59 -4.49 -15.67
N PRO A 128 -12.31 -5.02 -16.68
CA PRO A 128 -12.35 -6.46 -16.95
C PRO A 128 -10.96 -7.06 -17.19
N LEU A 129 -10.68 -8.22 -16.58
CA LEU A 129 -9.38 -8.87 -16.69
C LEU A 129 -9.01 -9.24 -18.14
N ARG A 130 -9.99 -9.67 -18.94
CA ARG A 130 -9.81 -9.97 -20.37
C ARG A 130 -9.23 -8.80 -21.18
N SER A 131 -9.50 -7.56 -20.76
CA SER A 131 -8.99 -6.36 -21.41
C SER A 131 -7.48 -6.19 -21.22
N LEU A 132 -6.87 -6.82 -20.21
CA LEU A 132 -5.42 -6.77 -19.99
C LEU A 132 -4.66 -7.68 -20.96
N LYS A 133 -5.25 -8.82 -21.35
CA LYS A 133 -4.60 -9.89 -22.12
C LYS A 133 -3.86 -9.41 -23.39
N PRO A 134 -4.42 -8.53 -24.24
CA PRO A 134 -3.72 -8.06 -25.45
C PRO A 134 -2.53 -7.12 -25.17
N HIS A 135 -2.42 -6.57 -23.96
CA HIS A 135 -1.48 -5.50 -23.63
C HIS A 135 -0.29 -5.96 -22.79
N TYR A 136 -0.25 -7.21 -22.36
CA TYR A 136 0.84 -7.74 -21.54
C TYR A 136 1.31 -9.07 -22.09
N ASP A 137 2.58 -9.36 -21.89
CA ASP A 137 3.14 -10.67 -22.19
C ASP A 137 2.75 -11.64 -21.07
N ALA A 138 2.90 -11.20 -19.82
CA ALA A 138 2.57 -11.98 -18.65
C ALA A 138 1.71 -11.19 -17.65
N MET A 139 0.88 -11.92 -16.91
CA MET A 139 0.13 -11.41 -15.76
C MET A 139 0.53 -12.18 -14.50
N LEU A 140 0.83 -11.45 -13.44
CA LEU A 140 1.17 -12.00 -12.12
C LEU A 140 0.12 -11.59 -11.09
N PHE A 141 -0.59 -12.56 -10.54
CA PHE A 141 -1.55 -12.36 -9.45
C PHE A 141 -0.87 -12.38 -8.08
N ALA A 142 -0.87 -11.25 -7.38
CA ALA A 142 -0.21 -11.04 -6.10
C ALA A 142 -1.13 -10.28 -5.09
N TYR A 143 -2.45 -10.41 -5.23
CA TYR A 143 -3.46 -9.68 -4.45
C TYR A 143 -3.70 -10.23 -3.03
N GLY A 144 -3.00 -11.30 -2.66
CA GLY A 144 -3.03 -11.87 -1.32
C GLY A 144 -4.39 -12.46 -0.93
N ALA A 145 -4.71 -12.42 0.37
CA ALA A 145 -5.95 -12.97 0.93
C ALA A 145 -6.77 -11.87 1.58
N SER A 146 -7.87 -11.45 0.96
CA SER A 146 -8.68 -10.30 1.38
C SER A 146 -9.84 -10.64 2.31
N LYS A 147 -10.24 -11.92 2.42
CA LYS A 147 -11.36 -12.36 3.24
C LYS A 147 -10.87 -12.98 4.56
N ASP A 148 -11.59 -12.74 5.65
CA ASP A 148 -11.40 -13.48 6.90
C ASP A 148 -12.26 -14.75 6.95
N LYS A 149 -11.80 -15.76 7.71
CA LYS A 149 -12.57 -16.99 7.93
C LYS A 149 -13.59 -16.79 9.05
N GLU A 150 -14.82 -17.20 8.79
CA GLU A 150 -15.91 -17.26 9.77
C GLU A 150 -15.86 -18.58 10.55
N LEU A 151 -16.33 -18.58 11.81
CA LEU A 151 -16.45 -19.79 12.63
C LEU A 151 -17.68 -20.62 12.23
N ARG A 152 -18.73 -19.97 11.73
CA ARG A 152 -20.02 -20.56 11.36
C ARG A 152 -20.69 -21.27 12.53
N ILE A 153 -20.67 -20.63 13.70
CA ILE A 153 -21.27 -21.13 14.94
C ILE A 153 -22.42 -20.25 15.42
N PRO A 154 -23.34 -20.78 16.24
CA PRO A 154 -24.46 -20.01 16.78
C PRO A 154 -24.01 -18.73 17.50
N GLY A 155 -24.72 -17.64 17.24
CA GLY A 155 -24.47 -16.33 17.85
C GLY A 155 -23.45 -15.44 17.13
N GLU A 156 -22.63 -15.97 16.20
CA GLU A 156 -21.52 -15.22 15.58
C GLU A 156 -21.96 -13.95 14.84
N LYS A 157 -23.13 -13.97 14.18
CA LYS A 157 -23.66 -12.82 13.40
C LYS A 157 -24.79 -12.06 14.11
N THR A 158 -25.41 -12.66 15.12
CA THR A 158 -26.60 -12.09 15.79
C THR A 158 -26.23 -11.30 17.05
N ILE A 159 -25.10 -11.61 17.68
CA ILE A 159 -24.64 -10.98 18.92
C ILE A 159 -23.58 -9.92 18.61
N ARG A 160 -23.70 -8.74 19.24
CA ARG A 160 -22.72 -7.66 19.13
C ARG A 160 -21.52 -7.90 20.03
N GLY A 161 -20.39 -7.30 19.68
CA GLY A 161 -19.11 -7.47 20.40
C GLY A 161 -18.22 -8.58 19.83
N ILE A 162 -18.61 -9.17 18.69
CA ILE A 162 -17.81 -10.18 17.98
C ILE A 162 -17.23 -9.54 16.72
N TYR A 163 -15.90 -9.52 16.62
CA TYR A 163 -15.17 -8.85 15.55
C TYR A 163 -14.19 -9.80 14.86
N SER A 164 -13.96 -9.57 13.56
CA SER A 164 -12.83 -10.18 12.86
C SER A 164 -11.53 -9.53 13.35
N ALA A 165 -10.51 -10.34 13.68
CA ALA A 165 -9.20 -9.80 14.02
C ALA A 165 -8.62 -8.99 12.85
N ARG A 166 -8.85 -9.43 11.61
CA ARG A 166 -8.51 -8.66 10.40
C ARG A 166 -9.17 -7.29 10.39
N ALA A 167 -10.47 -7.24 10.68
CA ALA A 167 -11.21 -5.98 10.65
C ALA A 167 -10.70 -5.03 11.71
N PHE A 168 -10.45 -5.52 12.92
CA PHE A 168 -9.86 -4.74 14.01
C PHE A 168 -8.46 -4.21 13.66
N VAL A 169 -7.61 -5.06 13.10
CA VAL A 169 -6.27 -4.69 12.61
C VAL A 169 -6.35 -3.64 11.52
N GLY A 170 -7.20 -3.85 10.51
CA GLY A 170 -7.42 -2.89 9.45
C GLY A 170 -7.98 -1.56 9.96
N TRP A 171 -8.89 -1.59 10.93
CA TRP A 171 -9.45 -0.40 11.57
C TRP A 171 -8.36 0.45 12.23
N TYR A 172 -7.52 -0.13 13.11
CA TYR A 172 -6.47 0.65 13.77
C TYR A 172 -5.32 1.05 12.81
N ASN A 173 -5.10 0.32 11.72
CA ASN A 173 -4.09 0.63 10.70
C ASN A 173 -4.60 1.56 9.58
N GLY A 174 -5.85 2.01 9.61
CA GLY A 174 -6.36 2.96 8.62
C GLY A 174 -6.80 2.35 7.28
N LEU A 175 -7.13 1.06 7.24
CA LEU A 175 -7.73 0.42 6.06
C LEU A 175 -9.12 1.05 5.80
N PRO A 176 -9.36 1.68 4.63
CA PRO A 176 -10.58 2.46 4.40
C PRO A 176 -11.88 1.69 4.61
N GLU A 177 -11.90 0.41 4.27
CA GLU A 177 -13.07 -0.47 4.44
C GLU A 177 -13.54 -0.61 5.89
N TYR A 178 -12.61 -0.56 6.86
CA TYR A 178 -12.93 -0.73 8.28
C TYR A 178 -12.84 0.56 9.08
N ARG A 179 -12.76 1.73 8.43
CA ARG A 179 -12.69 3.03 9.13
C ARG A 179 -13.79 3.18 10.18
N ASP A 180 -15.01 2.79 9.82
CA ASP A 180 -16.21 3.00 10.62
C ASP A 180 -16.54 1.79 11.51
N LEU A 181 -15.61 0.84 11.70
CA LEU A 181 -15.83 -0.38 12.51
C LEU A 181 -16.23 -0.07 13.97
N ALA A 182 -15.60 0.95 14.57
CA ALA A 182 -15.86 1.46 15.92
C ALA A 182 -16.17 0.34 16.96
N PRO A 183 -15.22 -0.57 17.24
CA PRO A 183 -15.43 -1.68 18.15
C PRO A 183 -15.75 -1.16 19.56
N ASP A 184 -16.79 -1.70 20.19
CA ASP A 184 -17.14 -1.33 21.57
C ASP A 184 -16.22 -2.08 22.55
N LEU A 185 -15.26 -1.34 23.10
CA LEU A 185 -14.31 -1.81 24.12
C LEU A 185 -14.68 -1.32 25.53
N THR A 186 -15.88 -0.76 25.70
CA THR A 186 -16.37 -0.17 26.96
C THR A 186 -17.39 -1.03 27.67
N SER A 187 -17.96 -2.02 26.97
CA SER A 187 -18.98 -2.95 27.46
C SER A 187 -18.53 -3.83 28.63
N GLY A 188 -17.23 -4.04 28.82
CA GLY A 188 -16.70 -4.83 29.93
C GLY A 188 -15.17 -4.88 29.95
N GLU A 189 -14.64 -5.76 30.79
CA GLU A 189 -13.19 -5.85 31.04
C GLU A 189 -12.54 -7.08 30.38
N ASP A 190 -13.34 -8.02 29.86
CA ASP A 190 -12.88 -9.33 29.38
C ASP A 190 -12.98 -9.43 27.86
N ALA A 191 -11.84 -9.67 27.21
CA ALA A 191 -11.76 -9.95 25.78
C ALA A 191 -11.26 -11.38 25.52
N VAL A 192 -11.87 -12.05 24.55
CA VAL A 192 -11.44 -13.37 24.06
C VAL A 192 -10.89 -13.22 22.64
N VAL A 193 -9.73 -13.81 22.36
CA VAL A 193 -9.17 -13.89 21.00
C VAL A 193 -9.10 -15.36 20.60
N ILE A 194 -9.85 -15.75 19.57
CA ILE A 194 -9.91 -17.13 19.09
C ILE A 194 -8.85 -17.35 18.02
N GLY A 195 -7.88 -18.22 18.32
CA GLY A 195 -6.73 -18.53 17.47
C GLY A 195 -5.42 -18.09 18.14
N GLN A 196 -4.35 -18.86 17.94
CA GLN A 196 -3.03 -18.64 18.56
C GLN A 196 -1.94 -18.46 17.50
N GLY A 197 -2.12 -17.48 16.62
CA GLY A 197 -1.12 -17.02 15.66
C GLY A 197 -0.61 -15.62 15.96
N ASN A 198 0.35 -15.11 15.17
CA ASN A 198 0.90 -13.76 15.37
C ASN A 198 -0.18 -12.66 15.40
N VAL A 199 -1.17 -12.72 14.49
CA VAL A 199 -2.27 -11.73 14.47
C VAL A 199 -3.06 -11.73 15.78
N ALA A 200 -3.25 -12.89 16.41
CA ALA A 200 -3.92 -12.96 17.71
C ALA A 200 -3.08 -12.31 18.82
N MET A 201 -1.75 -12.48 18.77
CA MET A 201 -0.82 -11.81 19.66
C MET A 201 -0.84 -10.29 19.42
N ASP A 202 -0.91 -9.83 18.17
CA ASP A 202 -1.00 -8.40 17.85
C ASP A 202 -2.28 -7.77 18.42
N VAL A 203 -3.43 -8.43 18.25
CA VAL A 203 -4.70 -7.99 18.82
C VAL A 203 -4.62 -7.92 20.35
N ALA A 204 -4.11 -8.98 20.99
CA ALA A 204 -3.96 -9.01 22.45
C ALA A 204 -3.00 -7.90 22.94
N ARG A 205 -1.86 -7.73 22.28
CA ARG A 205 -0.86 -6.71 22.62
C ARG A 205 -1.44 -5.30 22.47
N VAL A 206 -2.14 -5.00 21.38
CA VAL A 206 -2.78 -3.69 21.18
C VAL A 206 -3.84 -3.39 22.24
N LEU A 207 -4.65 -4.38 22.63
CA LEU A 207 -5.67 -4.21 23.70
C LEU A 207 -5.06 -3.95 25.08
N LEU A 208 -3.91 -4.56 25.36
CA LEU A 208 -3.24 -4.49 26.66
C LEU A 208 -2.29 -3.30 26.78
N THR A 209 -1.68 -2.87 25.67
CA THR A 209 -0.70 -1.77 25.66
C THR A 209 -1.34 -0.45 26.12
N ASP A 210 -0.57 0.35 26.85
CA ASP A 210 -0.98 1.68 27.27
C ASP A 210 -1.18 2.59 26.05
N VAL A 211 -2.27 3.36 26.07
CA VAL A 211 -2.64 4.27 24.98
C VAL A 211 -1.57 5.35 24.78
N ASP A 212 -0.86 5.78 25.82
CA ASP A 212 0.24 6.75 25.72
C ASP A 212 1.46 6.20 24.97
N ILE A 213 1.66 4.89 24.99
CA ILE A 213 2.66 4.23 24.13
C ILE A 213 2.14 4.19 22.69
N LEU A 214 0.89 3.81 22.48
CA LEU A 214 0.27 3.72 21.16
C LEU A 214 0.18 5.08 20.45
N LYS A 215 0.00 6.19 21.19
CA LYS A 215 -0.03 7.56 20.63
C LYS A 215 1.24 7.94 19.86
N LYS A 216 2.38 7.29 20.16
CA LYS A 216 3.68 7.54 19.51
C LYS A 216 3.85 6.76 18.20
N THR A 217 2.89 5.92 17.85
CA THR A 217 2.92 5.05 16.65
C THR A 217 2.14 5.65 15.48
N ASP A 218 2.10 4.93 14.35
CA ASP A 218 1.31 5.29 13.17
C ASP A 218 -0.17 4.83 13.23
N MET A 219 -0.66 4.42 14.40
CA MET A 219 -2.07 4.07 14.62
C MET A 219 -3.02 5.22 14.23
N SER A 220 -4.15 4.87 13.62
CA SER A 220 -5.16 5.84 13.20
C SER A 220 -5.73 6.61 14.40
N GLU A 221 -6.05 7.88 14.18
CA GLU A 221 -6.47 8.77 15.28
C GLU A 221 -7.81 8.37 15.89
N TYR A 222 -8.79 8.03 15.06
CA TYR A 222 -10.08 7.54 15.53
C TYR A 222 -9.92 6.23 16.34
N ALA A 223 -8.91 5.41 16.02
CA ALA A 223 -8.66 4.20 16.80
C ALA A 223 -8.04 4.54 18.16
N LEU A 224 -7.08 5.47 18.22
CA LEU A 224 -6.55 5.95 19.49
C LEU A 224 -7.64 6.56 20.40
N GLU A 225 -8.59 7.29 19.83
CA GLU A 225 -9.73 7.86 20.56
C GLU A 225 -10.63 6.79 21.19
N GLU A 226 -10.90 5.70 20.48
CA GLU A 226 -11.67 4.57 21.04
C GLU A 226 -10.84 3.72 22.01
N MET A 227 -9.56 3.48 21.70
CA MET A 227 -8.64 2.78 22.59
C MET A 227 -8.47 3.51 23.94
N ALA A 228 -8.51 4.85 23.95
CA ALA A 228 -8.49 5.66 25.18
C ALA A 228 -9.70 5.43 26.09
N LYS A 229 -10.83 4.97 25.54
CA LYS A 229 -12.06 4.66 26.29
C LYS A 229 -12.11 3.20 26.75
N SER A 230 -11.20 2.36 26.26
CA SER A 230 -11.20 0.91 26.51
C SER A 230 -11.17 0.59 27.99
N LYS A 231 -12.06 -0.32 28.42
CA LYS A 231 -12.09 -0.88 29.78
C LYS A 231 -11.49 -2.29 29.86
N ILE A 232 -10.99 -2.81 28.74
CA ILE A 232 -10.41 -4.16 28.68
C ILE A 232 -9.20 -4.27 29.61
N LYS A 233 -9.27 -5.21 30.55
CA LYS A 233 -8.20 -5.54 31.50
C LYS A 233 -7.70 -6.97 31.33
N ARG A 234 -8.52 -7.89 30.83
CA ARG A 234 -8.20 -9.31 30.74
C ARG A 234 -8.37 -9.79 29.30
N VAL A 235 -7.32 -10.37 28.74
CA VAL A 235 -7.34 -10.94 27.38
C VAL A 235 -7.02 -12.43 27.41
N ARG A 236 -7.96 -13.28 27.00
CA ARG A 236 -7.75 -14.74 26.89
C ARG A 236 -7.54 -15.12 25.44
N VAL A 237 -6.37 -15.67 25.11
CA VAL A 237 -6.09 -16.14 23.75
C VAL A 237 -6.26 -17.65 23.66
N VAL A 238 -7.31 -18.07 22.97
CA VAL A 238 -7.83 -19.44 23.01
C VAL A 238 -7.42 -20.22 21.76
N GLY A 239 -6.78 -21.37 21.95
CA GLY A 239 -6.34 -22.28 20.90
C GLY A 239 -7.04 -23.63 20.97
N ARG A 240 -7.45 -24.15 19.81
CA ARG A 240 -8.06 -25.49 19.70
C ARG A 240 -7.10 -26.65 19.96
N ARG A 241 -5.78 -26.43 19.87
CA ARG A 241 -4.71 -27.43 20.06
C ARG A 241 -3.87 -27.07 21.29
N GLY A 242 -2.78 -27.80 21.53
CA GLY A 242 -1.86 -27.56 22.64
C GLY A 242 -0.76 -26.52 22.33
N PRO A 243 0.10 -26.22 23.32
CA PRO A 243 1.18 -25.23 23.20
C PRO A 243 2.16 -25.50 22.05
N MET A 244 2.41 -26.78 21.76
CA MET A 244 3.36 -27.22 20.73
C MET A 244 2.85 -26.99 19.30
N GLN A 245 1.54 -26.80 19.12
CA GLN A 245 0.92 -26.58 17.81
C GLN A 245 0.50 -25.12 17.58
N ALA A 246 0.81 -24.23 18.51
CA ALA A 246 0.57 -22.80 18.36
C ALA A 246 1.43 -22.21 17.23
N SER A 247 0.89 -21.23 16.49
CA SER A 247 1.53 -20.66 15.30
C SER A 247 2.12 -19.27 15.53
N TYR A 248 2.09 -18.76 16.76
CA TYR A 248 2.82 -17.55 17.12
C TYR A 248 4.34 -17.78 17.11
N THR A 249 5.08 -16.72 16.87
CA THR A 249 6.55 -16.75 16.94
C THR A 249 7.05 -16.26 18.29
N ILE A 250 8.30 -16.60 18.63
CA ILE A 250 8.92 -16.21 19.90
C ILE A 250 8.97 -14.70 20.12
N LYS A 251 9.09 -13.92 19.04
CA LYS A 251 9.16 -12.46 19.11
C LYS A 251 7.85 -11.91 19.67
N GLU A 252 6.73 -12.28 19.07
CA GLU A 252 5.40 -11.79 19.46
C GLU A 252 5.05 -12.13 20.91
N VAL A 253 5.33 -13.37 21.32
CA VAL A 253 5.10 -13.81 22.71
C VAL A 253 5.99 -13.06 23.69
N ARG A 254 7.26 -12.82 23.33
CA ARG A 254 8.19 -12.10 24.20
C ARG A 254 7.74 -10.67 24.44
N GLU A 255 7.26 -9.98 23.40
CA GLU A 255 6.85 -8.58 23.51
C GLU A 255 5.64 -8.41 24.42
N ILE A 256 4.62 -9.27 24.28
CA ILE A 256 3.45 -9.24 25.18
C ILE A 256 3.82 -9.64 26.62
N LEU A 257 4.74 -10.59 26.82
CA LEU A 257 5.27 -10.95 28.15
C LEU A 257 6.05 -9.82 28.80
N GLN A 258 6.63 -8.91 28.02
CA GLN A 258 7.45 -7.80 28.51
C GLN A 258 6.66 -6.49 28.68
N LEU A 259 5.35 -6.50 28.42
CA LEU A 259 4.53 -5.32 28.61
C LEU A 259 4.55 -4.86 30.08
N PRO A 260 4.75 -3.56 30.35
CA PRO A 260 4.73 -3.03 31.70
C PRO A 260 3.34 -3.14 32.31
N SER A 261 3.25 -3.47 33.60
CA SER A 261 1.98 -3.51 34.35
C SER A 261 0.93 -4.51 33.82
N VAL A 262 1.37 -5.48 33.00
CA VAL A 262 0.56 -6.61 32.49
C VAL A 262 1.15 -7.92 33.01
N SER A 263 0.33 -8.76 33.66
CA SER A 263 0.74 -10.10 34.10
C SER A 263 0.31 -11.19 33.12
N PHE A 264 1.11 -12.26 33.03
CA PHE A 264 0.75 -13.47 32.30
C PHE A 264 0.25 -14.55 33.26
N GLU A 265 -0.90 -15.16 32.95
CA GLU A 265 -1.42 -16.31 33.68
C GLU A 265 -0.63 -17.58 33.29
N PRO A 266 0.02 -18.28 34.25
CA PRO A 266 0.83 -19.45 33.95
C PRO A 266 0.03 -20.56 33.26
N ILE A 267 0.63 -21.17 32.24
CA ILE A 267 0.04 -22.33 31.56
C ILE A 267 0.17 -23.55 32.49
N PRO A 268 -0.89 -24.36 32.65
CA PRO A 268 -0.83 -25.59 33.45
C PRO A 268 0.30 -26.54 33.02
N GLU A 269 1.05 -27.05 34.00
CA GLU A 269 2.25 -27.87 33.76
C GLU A 269 1.98 -29.13 32.93
N TYR A 270 0.81 -29.75 33.10
CA TYR A 270 0.40 -30.94 32.35
C TYR A 270 0.25 -30.73 30.83
N LEU A 271 0.18 -29.48 30.36
CA LEU A 271 0.11 -29.16 28.93
C LEU A 271 1.50 -29.07 28.28
N PHE A 272 2.56 -29.00 29.08
CA PHE A 272 3.93 -29.01 28.58
C PHE A 272 4.45 -30.45 28.42
N PRO A 273 5.32 -30.69 27.43
CA PRO A 273 6.02 -31.95 27.33
C PRO A 273 6.97 -32.15 28.52
N PRO A 274 7.26 -33.40 28.92
CA PRO A 274 8.26 -33.68 29.95
C PRO A 274 9.63 -33.06 29.63
N GLU A 275 10.43 -32.75 30.65
CA GLU A 275 11.74 -32.09 30.46
C GLU A 275 12.70 -32.84 29.51
N SER A 276 12.64 -34.18 29.51
CA SER A 276 13.43 -35.02 28.61
C SER A 276 13.11 -34.73 27.14
N THR A 277 11.82 -34.61 26.81
CA THR A 277 11.33 -34.24 25.48
C THR A 277 11.67 -32.79 25.14
N ILE A 278 11.59 -31.84 26.09
CA ILE A 278 11.99 -30.44 25.85
C ILE A 278 13.45 -30.33 25.40
N LYS A 279 14.33 -31.19 25.92
CA LYS A 279 15.75 -31.18 25.55
C LYS A 279 15.99 -31.60 24.10
N SER A 280 15.17 -32.52 23.56
CA SER A 280 15.26 -33.02 22.17
C SER A 280 14.50 -32.17 21.15
N LEU A 281 13.68 -31.21 21.59
CA LEU A 281 12.95 -30.32 20.69
C LEU A 281 13.88 -29.45 19.82
N PRO A 282 13.46 -29.14 18.57
CA PRO A 282 14.08 -28.10 17.75
C PRO A 282 14.25 -26.78 18.50
N ARG A 283 15.36 -26.08 18.21
CA ARG A 283 15.78 -24.85 18.92
C ARG A 283 14.67 -23.80 19.08
N VAL A 284 13.84 -23.60 18.05
CA VAL A 284 12.76 -22.61 18.07
C VAL A 284 11.68 -23.00 19.08
N GLN A 285 11.19 -24.23 19.01
CA GLN A 285 10.16 -24.75 19.92
C GLN A 285 10.66 -24.77 21.36
N LYS A 286 11.85 -25.31 21.59
CA LYS A 286 12.50 -25.33 22.92
C LYS A 286 12.54 -23.94 23.57
N ARG A 287 12.94 -22.92 22.81
CA ARG A 287 13.04 -21.55 23.33
C ARG A 287 11.68 -20.93 23.65
N ILE A 288 10.64 -21.22 22.85
CA ILE A 288 9.28 -20.73 23.11
C ILE A 288 8.72 -21.40 24.36
N THR A 289 8.87 -22.71 24.50
CA THR A 289 8.43 -23.46 25.69
C THR A 289 9.09 -22.93 26.95
N GLN A 290 10.42 -22.72 26.93
CA GLN A 290 11.16 -22.15 28.06
C GLN A 290 10.71 -20.71 28.40
N LEU A 291 10.41 -19.90 27.39
CA LEU A 291 9.93 -18.53 27.57
C LEU A 291 8.55 -18.51 28.24
N LEU A 292 7.63 -19.38 27.80
CA LEU A 292 6.29 -19.51 28.36
C LEU A 292 6.32 -20.05 29.79
N ALA A 293 7.16 -21.05 30.07
CA ALA A 293 7.35 -21.58 31.41
C ALA A 293 7.94 -20.53 32.38
N LYS A 294 8.81 -19.64 31.88
CA LYS A 294 9.36 -18.53 32.68
C LYS A 294 8.30 -17.48 33.07
N GLY A 295 7.31 -17.25 32.20
CA GLY A 295 6.24 -16.28 32.42
C GLY A 295 6.68 -14.81 32.32
N SER A 296 5.81 -13.91 32.79
CA SER A 296 6.04 -12.46 32.75
C SER A 296 6.84 -11.97 33.97
N PRO A 297 7.65 -10.91 33.84
CA PRO A 297 8.36 -10.32 34.98
C PRO A 297 7.41 -9.64 35.98
N THR A 298 6.25 -9.17 35.52
CA THR A 298 5.23 -8.51 36.35
C THR A 298 4.44 -9.56 37.13
N LYS A 299 4.37 -9.40 38.46
CA LYS A 299 3.57 -10.29 39.30
C LYS A 299 2.07 -9.94 39.21
N PRO A 300 1.16 -10.93 39.34
CA PRO A 300 -0.29 -10.67 39.27
C PRO A 300 -0.79 -9.61 40.27
N GLN A 301 -0.17 -9.50 41.46
CA GLN A 301 -0.58 -8.52 42.48
C GLN A 301 -0.23 -7.07 42.11
N GLU A 302 0.77 -6.88 41.25
CA GLU A 302 1.27 -5.56 40.83
C GLU A 302 0.70 -5.14 39.46
N ALA A 303 -0.01 -6.05 38.79
CA ALA A 303 -0.49 -5.86 37.44
C ALA A 303 -1.87 -5.20 37.40
N SER A 304 -2.03 -4.25 36.47
CA SER A 304 -3.31 -3.59 36.19
C SER A 304 -4.17 -4.35 35.18
N LYS A 305 -3.51 -5.13 34.32
CA LYS A 305 -4.12 -5.96 33.27
C LYS A 305 -3.47 -7.34 33.26
N SER A 306 -4.15 -8.32 32.66
CA SER A 306 -3.62 -9.67 32.52
C SER A 306 -4.00 -10.32 31.19
N TRP A 307 -3.26 -11.37 30.85
CA TRP A 307 -3.59 -12.20 29.71
C TRP A 307 -3.23 -13.68 29.94
N SER A 308 -3.92 -14.57 29.24
CA SER A 308 -3.72 -16.02 29.33
C SER A 308 -3.65 -16.68 27.95
N LEU A 309 -3.08 -17.88 27.93
CA LEU A 309 -3.13 -18.80 26.79
C LEU A 309 -3.94 -20.02 27.18
N ASP A 310 -5.16 -20.12 26.67
CA ASP A 310 -6.07 -21.21 26.97
C ASP A 310 -6.00 -22.21 25.80
N PHE A 311 -5.71 -23.48 26.08
CA PHE A 311 -5.46 -24.52 25.07
C PHE A 311 -6.55 -25.58 25.06
N LEU A 312 -6.59 -26.37 23.99
CA LEU A 312 -7.51 -27.48 23.80
C LEU A 312 -8.99 -27.05 23.89
N LEU A 313 -9.32 -25.87 23.38
CA LEU A 313 -10.67 -25.32 23.38
C LEU A 313 -11.11 -24.93 21.96
N SER A 314 -12.19 -25.55 21.49
CA SER A 314 -12.86 -25.18 20.23
C SER A 314 -14.09 -24.33 20.54
N PRO A 315 -14.29 -23.16 19.91
CA PRO A 315 -15.48 -22.35 20.15
C PRO A 315 -16.73 -23.10 19.66
N HIS A 316 -17.76 -23.14 20.50
CA HIS A 316 -19.02 -23.86 20.24
C HIS A 316 -20.17 -22.91 19.94
N SER A 317 -20.38 -21.88 20.76
CA SER A 317 -21.44 -20.88 20.58
C SER A 317 -21.15 -19.58 21.35
N PHE A 318 -21.74 -18.49 20.88
CA PHE A 318 -21.73 -17.19 21.56
C PHE A 318 -23.06 -16.95 22.26
N HIS A 319 -23.01 -16.40 23.48
CA HIS A 319 -24.19 -16.18 24.30
C HIS A 319 -24.26 -14.75 24.86
N SER A 320 -25.48 -14.23 24.93
CA SER A 320 -25.82 -12.97 25.57
C SER A 320 -26.43 -13.20 26.96
N SER A 321 -26.37 -12.18 27.81
CA SER A 321 -27.02 -12.21 29.12
C SER A 321 -28.50 -11.83 28.97
N PRO A 322 -29.42 -12.37 29.81
CA PRO A 322 -30.81 -11.91 29.86
C PRO A 322 -30.94 -10.40 30.08
N SER A 323 -29.98 -9.79 30.79
CA SER A 323 -29.94 -8.34 31.04
C SER A 323 -29.57 -7.51 29.80
N HIS A 324 -28.80 -8.10 28.87
CA HIS A 324 -28.29 -7.43 27.68
C HIS A 324 -28.40 -8.39 26.48
N PRO A 325 -29.61 -8.58 25.92
CA PRO A 325 -29.92 -9.71 25.02
C PRO A 325 -29.14 -9.68 23.70
N ASN A 326 -28.57 -8.53 23.33
CA ASN A 326 -27.87 -8.33 22.06
C ASN A 326 -26.34 -8.21 22.19
N ASN A 327 -25.79 -8.25 23.41
CA ASN A 327 -24.35 -8.07 23.64
C ASN A 327 -23.73 -9.38 24.13
N LEU A 328 -22.49 -9.63 23.71
CA LEU A 328 -21.73 -10.79 24.17
C LEU A 328 -21.54 -10.75 25.69
N SER A 329 -21.83 -11.87 26.35
CA SER A 329 -21.60 -12.06 27.78
C SER A 329 -20.56 -13.15 28.05
N TYR A 330 -20.61 -14.24 27.29
CA TYR A 330 -19.63 -15.32 27.39
C TYR A 330 -19.57 -16.11 26.09
N VAL A 331 -18.46 -16.82 25.91
CA VAL A 331 -18.24 -17.76 24.81
C VAL A 331 -18.21 -19.17 25.38
N LYS A 332 -19.05 -20.05 24.85
CA LYS A 332 -19.04 -21.48 25.20
C LYS A 332 -18.03 -22.20 24.34
N PHE A 333 -17.12 -22.95 24.96
CA PHE A 333 -16.11 -23.76 24.30
C PHE A 333 -16.37 -25.25 24.56
N SER A 334 -16.03 -26.08 23.57
CA SER A 334 -15.88 -27.53 23.73
C SER A 334 -14.42 -27.83 24.08
N ARG A 335 -14.21 -28.68 25.09
CA ARG A 335 -12.88 -29.20 25.43
C ARG A 335 -12.45 -30.24 24.41
N ASN A 336 -11.19 -30.18 24.04
CA ASN A 336 -10.56 -31.11 23.13
C ASN A 336 -9.51 -31.95 23.86
N GLN A 337 -9.14 -33.07 23.27
CA GLN A 337 -7.95 -33.85 23.60
C GLN A 337 -7.09 -34.00 22.34
N LEU A 338 -5.77 -34.03 22.51
CA LEU A 338 -4.83 -34.34 21.44
C LEU A 338 -4.81 -35.83 21.18
N ASP A 339 -4.48 -36.22 19.95
CA ASP A 339 -4.19 -37.62 19.63
C ASP A 339 -3.07 -38.16 20.55
N PRO A 340 -3.36 -39.16 21.39
CA PRO A 340 -2.40 -39.64 22.40
C PRO A 340 -1.20 -40.35 21.78
N ALA A 341 -1.26 -40.76 20.51
CA ALA A 341 -0.12 -41.39 19.84
C ALA A 341 1.05 -40.41 19.62
N ASP A 342 0.75 -39.14 19.35
CA ASP A 342 1.76 -38.10 19.14
C ASP A 342 1.24 -36.70 19.52
N PRO A 343 1.05 -36.43 20.82
CA PRO A 343 0.43 -35.19 21.30
C PRO A 343 1.33 -33.96 21.10
N PHE A 344 2.64 -34.15 20.96
CA PHE A 344 3.61 -33.06 20.86
C PHE A 344 4.04 -32.75 19.43
N SER A 345 3.57 -33.52 18.44
CA SER A 345 3.81 -33.21 17.04
C SER A 345 3.12 -31.92 16.58
N PRO A 346 3.75 -31.10 15.74
CA PRO A 346 3.14 -29.90 15.16
C PRO A 346 1.85 -30.19 14.35
N THR A 347 1.70 -31.42 13.86
CA THR A 347 0.56 -31.86 13.02
C THR A 347 -0.49 -32.63 13.80
N ALA A 348 -0.34 -32.76 15.13
CA ALA A 348 -1.30 -33.47 15.98
C ALA A 348 -2.73 -32.95 15.77
N LYS A 349 -3.65 -33.89 15.56
CA LYS A 349 -5.08 -33.62 15.44
C LYS A 349 -5.72 -33.62 16.83
N VAL A 350 -6.92 -33.05 16.90
CA VAL A 350 -7.70 -32.98 18.14
C VAL A 350 -9.04 -33.67 17.94
N THR A 351 -9.51 -34.33 19.00
CA THR A 351 -10.87 -34.87 19.09
C THR A 351 -11.59 -34.20 20.27
N PRO A 352 -12.94 -34.13 20.26
CA PRO A 352 -13.68 -33.67 21.42
C PRO A 352 -13.39 -34.55 22.65
N LEU A 353 -13.31 -33.92 23.82
CA LEU A 353 -13.27 -34.61 25.10
C LEU A 353 -14.71 -34.88 25.55
N PHE A 354 -15.01 -36.13 25.89
CA PHE A 354 -16.32 -36.54 26.38
C PHE A 354 -16.32 -36.70 27.90
N GLN A 355 -17.44 -36.37 28.55
CA GLN A 355 -17.71 -36.65 29.95
C GLN A 355 -18.19 -38.10 30.12
N ASP A 356 -18.28 -38.57 31.37
CA ASP A 356 -18.72 -39.94 31.69
C ASP A 356 -20.13 -40.26 31.20
N ASP A 357 -20.96 -39.24 30.98
CA ASP A 357 -22.33 -39.33 30.44
C ASP A 357 -22.39 -39.42 28.90
N GLY A 358 -21.24 -39.36 28.22
CA GLY A 358 -21.13 -39.40 26.76
C GLY A 358 -21.37 -38.05 26.06
N HIS A 359 -21.59 -36.96 26.79
CA HIS A 359 -21.68 -35.62 26.22
C HIS A 359 -20.32 -34.95 26.10
N VAL A 360 -20.18 -34.02 25.16
CA VAL A 360 -18.94 -33.26 24.97
C VAL A 360 -18.73 -32.34 26.17
N ALA A 361 -17.55 -32.39 26.78
CA ALA A 361 -17.20 -31.53 27.88
C ALA A 361 -17.14 -30.07 27.42
N HIS A 362 -17.84 -29.18 28.11
CA HIS A 362 -17.90 -27.75 27.79
C HIS A 362 -17.31 -26.87 28.89
N VAL A 363 -16.94 -25.64 28.53
CA VAL A 363 -16.57 -24.58 29.47
C VAL A 363 -17.06 -23.23 28.96
N ASP A 364 -17.62 -22.43 29.85
CA ASP A 364 -18.07 -21.08 29.55
C ASP A 364 -17.02 -20.06 30.01
N ILE A 365 -16.57 -19.21 29.08
CA ILE A 365 -15.57 -18.18 29.36
C ILE A 365 -16.24 -16.80 29.24
N PRO A 366 -16.29 -16.00 30.33
CA PRO A 366 -16.82 -14.64 30.29
C PRO A 366 -16.07 -13.77 29.27
N ALA A 367 -16.82 -12.99 28.48
CA ALA A 367 -16.27 -12.10 27.48
C ALA A 367 -17.28 -11.00 27.14
N SER A 368 -16.88 -9.73 27.23
CA SER A 368 -17.64 -8.61 26.67
C SER A 368 -17.31 -8.36 25.21
N THR A 369 -16.13 -8.82 24.76
CA THR A 369 -15.65 -8.66 23.39
C THR A 369 -14.94 -9.92 22.91
N CYS A 370 -15.13 -10.33 21.66
CA CYS A 370 -14.46 -11.46 21.06
C CYS A 370 -13.85 -11.11 19.69
N PHE A 371 -12.62 -11.56 19.45
CA PHE A 371 -11.92 -11.41 18.17
C PHE A 371 -11.63 -12.77 17.55
N ARG A 372 -12.17 -13.04 16.35
CA ARG A 372 -11.84 -14.25 15.59
C ARG A 372 -10.57 -14.04 14.76
N SER A 373 -9.51 -14.78 15.09
CA SER A 373 -8.19 -14.77 14.44
C SER A 373 -7.82 -16.15 13.90
N ILE A 374 -8.74 -16.78 13.16
CA ILE A 374 -8.61 -18.16 12.63
C ILE A 374 -8.07 -18.23 11.19
N GLY A 375 -7.54 -17.11 10.69
CA GLY A 375 -6.89 -17.01 9.39
C GLY A 375 -7.70 -16.31 8.30
N TYR A 376 -7.07 -16.18 7.14
CA TYR A 376 -7.59 -15.47 5.98
C TYR A 376 -7.94 -16.44 4.85
N GLN A 377 -8.52 -15.93 3.78
CA GLN A 377 -8.79 -16.65 2.55
C GLN A 377 -8.73 -15.69 1.35
N SER A 378 -8.13 -16.13 0.25
CA SER A 378 -8.18 -15.40 -1.02
C SER A 378 -9.52 -15.65 -1.70
N LEU A 379 -9.95 -14.72 -2.56
CA LEU A 379 -11.15 -14.86 -3.38
C LEU A 379 -10.76 -14.80 -4.86
N PRO A 380 -11.48 -15.50 -5.76
CA PRO A 380 -11.28 -15.32 -7.18
C PRO A 380 -11.61 -13.88 -7.57
N LEU A 381 -10.83 -13.30 -8.49
CA LEU A 381 -11.20 -12.01 -9.08
C LEU A 381 -12.29 -12.24 -10.14
N PRO A 382 -13.24 -11.31 -10.31
CA PRO A 382 -14.21 -11.40 -11.40
C PRO A 382 -13.51 -11.47 -12.77
N GLY A 383 -13.93 -12.38 -13.63
CA GLY A 383 -13.32 -12.61 -14.95
C GLY A 383 -12.14 -13.58 -14.97
N PHE A 384 -11.91 -14.37 -13.91
CA PHE A 384 -10.95 -15.49 -13.93
C PHE A 384 -11.29 -16.54 -14.99
N GLU A 385 -12.57 -16.79 -15.20
CA GLU A 385 -13.09 -17.71 -16.22
C GLU A 385 -12.67 -17.27 -17.64
N ASP A 386 -12.66 -15.96 -17.92
CA ASP A 386 -12.20 -15.40 -19.21
C ASP A 386 -10.70 -15.64 -19.49
N LEU A 387 -9.94 -16.02 -18.46
CA LEU A 387 -8.51 -16.30 -18.52
C LEU A 387 -8.19 -17.78 -18.29
N ASP A 388 -9.20 -18.66 -18.31
CA ASP A 388 -9.07 -20.10 -18.03
C ASP A 388 -8.48 -20.42 -16.64
N ILE A 389 -8.63 -19.49 -15.68
CA ILE A 389 -8.15 -19.66 -14.31
C ILE A 389 -9.23 -20.33 -13.47
N GLN A 390 -8.95 -21.55 -13.02
CA GLN A 390 -9.76 -22.21 -11.98
C GLN A 390 -9.33 -21.74 -10.60
N PHE A 391 -10.27 -21.62 -9.65
CA PHE A 391 -9.96 -21.23 -8.28
C PHE A 391 -10.24 -22.37 -7.30
N ASN A 392 -9.27 -22.69 -6.44
CA ASN A 392 -9.48 -23.70 -5.41
C ASN A 392 -10.12 -23.05 -4.17
N PHE A 393 -11.44 -23.14 -4.06
CA PHE A 393 -12.19 -22.55 -2.93
C PHE A 393 -11.86 -23.19 -1.58
N ALA A 394 -11.56 -24.49 -1.54
CA ALA A 394 -11.25 -25.21 -0.29
C ALA A 394 -9.95 -24.70 0.33
N ARG A 395 -8.92 -24.47 -0.49
CA ARG A 395 -7.62 -23.95 -0.05
C ARG A 395 -7.54 -22.41 -0.10
N GLY A 396 -8.40 -21.75 -0.88
CA GLY A 396 -8.39 -20.30 -1.08
C GLY A 396 -7.16 -19.81 -1.84
N ILE A 397 -6.77 -20.53 -2.90
CA ILE A 397 -5.58 -20.25 -3.72
C ILE A 397 -5.86 -20.42 -5.21
N ILE A 398 -5.03 -19.81 -6.05
CA ILE A 398 -4.93 -20.12 -7.48
C ILE A 398 -4.08 -21.40 -7.62
N PRO A 399 -4.60 -22.49 -8.20
CA PRO A 399 -3.83 -23.68 -8.51
C PRO A 399 -2.58 -23.33 -9.33
N ASN A 400 -1.43 -23.88 -8.95
CA ASN A 400 -0.15 -23.62 -9.59
C ASN A 400 0.80 -24.80 -9.49
N ASP A 401 1.85 -24.79 -10.33
CA ASP A 401 2.91 -25.80 -10.42
C ASP A 401 3.94 -25.79 -9.27
N GLY A 402 3.70 -25.00 -8.21
CA GLY A 402 4.63 -24.78 -7.10
C GLY A 402 5.66 -23.67 -7.32
N GLN A 403 6.09 -23.44 -8.57
CA GLN A 403 6.94 -22.31 -8.95
C GLN A 403 6.11 -21.03 -9.16
N GLY A 404 4.82 -21.18 -9.44
CA GLY A 404 3.85 -20.09 -9.53
C GLY A 404 3.21 -19.94 -10.90
N ARG A 405 3.45 -20.86 -11.85
CA ARG A 405 2.70 -20.91 -13.11
C ARG A 405 1.30 -21.41 -12.82
N VAL A 406 0.28 -20.68 -13.30
CA VAL A 406 -1.11 -21.08 -13.09
C VAL A 406 -1.38 -22.38 -13.83
N ILE A 407 -2.09 -23.32 -13.20
CA ILE A 407 -2.49 -24.58 -13.82
C ILE A 407 -4.02 -24.69 -13.87
N THR A 408 -4.52 -25.39 -14.88
CA THR A 408 -5.93 -25.71 -15.06
C THR A 408 -6.06 -27.21 -15.31
N THR A 409 -7.07 -27.83 -14.70
CA THR A 409 -7.41 -29.24 -14.93
C THR A 409 -8.63 -29.29 -15.86
N PRO A 410 -8.56 -29.97 -17.02
CA PRO A 410 -9.71 -30.09 -17.92
C PRO A 410 -10.92 -30.68 -17.17
N LEU A 411 -12.10 -30.08 -17.34
CA LEU A 411 -13.33 -30.65 -16.82
C LEU A 411 -13.67 -31.89 -17.65
N VAL A 412 -13.73 -33.06 -17.00
CA VAL A 412 -14.29 -34.27 -17.63
C VAL A 412 -15.79 -34.04 -17.78
N LEU A 413 -16.24 -33.81 -19.01
CA LEU A 413 -17.67 -33.85 -19.35
C LEU A 413 -18.10 -35.32 -19.26
N ASP A 414 -19.02 -35.61 -18.35
CA ASP A 414 -19.61 -36.93 -18.14
C ASP A 414 -20.56 -37.28 -19.30
N ASN A 415 -20.01 -37.42 -20.51
CA ASN A 415 -20.70 -38.00 -21.64
C ASN A 415 -20.29 -39.46 -21.70
N GLY A 416 -21.18 -40.30 -21.16
CA GLY A 416 -20.96 -41.72 -20.92
C GLY A 416 -20.23 -42.48 -22.02
N THR A 417 -19.47 -43.46 -21.55
CA THR A 417 -18.72 -44.49 -22.29
C THR A 417 -17.53 -44.01 -23.11
N ILE A 418 -16.34 -44.13 -22.53
CA ILE A 418 -15.12 -44.74 -23.09
C ILE A 418 -14.15 -44.93 -21.90
N ASP A 419 -13.44 -46.06 -21.87
CA ASP A 419 -12.47 -46.44 -20.85
C ASP A 419 -11.51 -45.30 -20.46
N LEU A 420 -11.45 -44.98 -19.16
CA LEU A 420 -10.64 -43.93 -18.55
C LEU A 420 -9.14 -44.28 -18.56
N PRO A 421 -8.25 -43.48 -19.19
CA PRO A 421 -6.87 -43.37 -18.76
C PRO A 421 -6.70 -42.17 -17.82
N ALA A 422 -6.07 -42.42 -16.67
CA ALA A 422 -5.36 -41.51 -15.76
C ALA A 422 -6.07 -40.21 -15.30
N GLU A 423 -5.88 -39.87 -14.02
CA GLU A 423 -6.17 -38.55 -13.44
C GLU A 423 -5.93 -37.41 -14.46
N PRO A 424 -6.89 -36.47 -14.66
CA PRO A 424 -6.73 -35.41 -15.66
C PRO A 424 -5.45 -34.61 -15.40
N GLU A 425 -4.53 -34.64 -16.38
CA GLU A 425 -3.22 -34.02 -16.24
C GLU A 425 -3.38 -32.49 -16.20
N ALA A 426 -2.83 -31.87 -15.15
CA ALA A 426 -2.91 -30.43 -14.99
C ALA A 426 -2.04 -29.73 -16.04
N THR A 427 -2.66 -28.84 -16.82
CA THR A 427 -1.97 -28.10 -17.89
C THR A 427 -1.70 -26.67 -17.45
N GLN A 428 -0.55 -26.12 -17.82
CA GLN A 428 -0.19 -24.74 -17.50
C GLN A 428 -1.01 -23.75 -18.35
N VAL A 429 -1.51 -22.68 -17.74
CA VAL A 429 -2.14 -21.57 -18.44
C VAL A 429 -1.06 -20.57 -18.87
N PRO A 430 -0.76 -20.45 -20.18
CA PRO A 430 0.43 -19.72 -20.62
C PRO A 430 0.37 -18.22 -20.31
N GLY A 431 1.49 -17.65 -19.84
CA GLY A 431 1.60 -16.23 -19.49
C GLY A 431 0.91 -15.80 -18.19
N LEU A 432 0.32 -16.74 -17.41
CA LEU A 432 -0.34 -16.45 -16.14
C LEU A 432 0.43 -17.04 -14.95
N TYR A 433 0.66 -16.20 -13.95
CA TYR A 433 1.45 -16.54 -12.76
C TYR A 433 0.76 -16.06 -11.49
N CYS A 434 1.11 -16.64 -10.34
CA CYS A 434 0.66 -16.17 -9.03
C CYS A 434 1.81 -16.19 -8.01
N ALA A 435 1.78 -15.30 -7.02
CA ALA A 435 2.78 -15.21 -5.96
C ALA A 435 2.17 -14.79 -4.61
N GLY A 436 2.82 -15.15 -3.51
CA GLY A 436 2.42 -14.80 -2.15
C GLY A 436 1.22 -15.60 -1.67
N TRP A 437 0.35 -14.96 -0.86
CA TRP A 437 -0.75 -15.67 -0.19
C TRP A 437 -1.81 -16.23 -1.13
N VAL A 438 -2.01 -15.65 -2.31
CA VAL A 438 -2.90 -16.21 -3.33
C VAL A 438 -2.34 -17.50 -3.96
N LYS A 439 -1.01 -17.70 -3.92
CA LYS A 439 -0.32 -18.91 -4.39
C LYS A 439 -0.21 -19.98 -3.30
N ARG A 440 0.24 -19.60 -2.11
CA ARG A 440 0.64 -20.52 -1.02
C ARG A 440 -0.42 -20.70 0.07
N GLY A 441 -1.41 -19.82 0.11
CA GLY A 441 -2.32 -19.63 1.24
C GLY A 441 -1.78 -18.58 2.23
N PRO A 442 -2.63 -18.08 3.14
CA PRO A 442 -2.29 -16.98 4.04
C PRO A 442 -1.54 -17.46 5.28
N THR A 443 -0.37 -18.03 5.04
CA THR A 443 0.58 -18.46 6.06
C THR A 443 1.96 -17.89 5.73
N GLY A 444 2.79 -17.71 6.76
CA GLY A 444 4.14 -17.17 6.62
C GLY A 444 4.24 -15.66 6.84
N VAL A 445 5.49 -15.21 7.00
CA VAL A 445 5.89 -13.82 7.24
C VAL A 445 6.39 -13.16 5.94
N ILE A 446 6.66 -11.87 5.97
CA ILE A 446 7.15 -11.10 4.81
C ILE A 446 8.38 -11.76 4.16
N ALA A 447 9.30 -12.31 4.96
CA ALA A 447 10.49 -12.99 4.44
C ALA A 447 10.17 -14.24 3.60
N SER A 448 9.21 -15.07 4.04
CA SER A 448 8.77 -16.22 3.23
C SER A 448 8.03 -15.79 1.97
N THR A 449 7.26 -14.69 2.03
CA THR A 449 6.61 -14.11 0.85
C THR A 449 7.61 -13.54 -0.14
N MET A 450 8.73 -12.98 0.34
CA MET A 450 9.82 -12.50 -0.52
C MET A 450 10.45 -13.65 -1.32
N THR A 451 10.84 -14.74 -0.66
CA THR A 451 11.44 -15.90 -1.35
C THR A 451 10.48 -16.49 -2.37
N ASP A 452 9.21 -16.69 -2.00
CA ASP A 452 8.18 -17.21 -2.90
C ASP A 452 7.96 -16.31 -4.13
N ALA A 453 7.97 -14.99 -3.94
CA ALA A 453 7.87 -14.03 -5.03
C ALA A 453 9.11 -14.03 -5.95
N PHE A 454 10.30 -14.30 -5.39
CA PHE A 454 11.51 -14.46 -6.18
C PHE A 454 11.47 -15.71 -7.04
N ASP A 455 11.00 -16.84 -6.50
CA ASP A 455 10.85 -18.09 -7.25
C ASP A 455 9.92 -17.90 -8.45
N THR A 456 8.79 -17.21 -8.26
CA THR A 456 7.86 -16.92 -9.36
C THR A 456 8.43 -15.93 -10.38
N ALA A 457 9.17 -14.91 -9.95
CA ALA A 457 9.85 -14.01 -10.87
C ALA A 457 10.95 -14.70 -11.68
N ASP A 458 11.67 -15.65 -11.07
CA ASP A 458 12.68 -16.46 -11.75
C ASP A 458 12.02 -17.41 -12.77
N ALA A 459 10.85 -17.96 -12.46
CA ALA A 459 10.04 -18.73 -13.41
C ALA A 459 9.61 -17.90 -14.63
N ILE A 460 9.07 -16.69 -14.41
CA ILE A 460 8.71 -15.76 -15.50
C ILE A 460 9.93 -15.46 -16.38
N ALA A 461 11.09 -15.23 -15.76
CA ALA A 461 12.31 -14.91 -16.50
C ALA A 461 12.83 -16.10 -17.33
N ALA A 462 12.75 -17.31 -16.79
CA ALA A 462 13.12 -18.53 -17.49
C ALA A 462 12.19 -18.81 -18.70
N ASP A 463 10.89 -18.59 -18.52
CA ASP A 463 9.90 -18.77 -19.59
C ASP A 463 10.12 -17.75 -20.71
N TRP A 464 10.42 -16.49 -20.36
CA TRP A 464 10.72 -15.44 -21.34
C TRP A 464 12.02 -15.71 -22.12
N ALA A 465 13.06 -16.21 -21.45
CA ALA A 465 14.30 -16.59 -22.11
C ALA A 465 14.10 -17.75 -23.10
N SER A 466 13.24 -18.71 -22.75
CA SER A 466 12.86 -19.83 -23.61
C SER A 466 12.07 -19.36 -24.82
N HIS A 467 11.09 -18.48 -24.61
CA HIS A 467 10.30 -17.86 -25.66
C HIS A 467 11.16 -17.10 -26.69
N ILE A 468 12.14 -16.30 -26.22
CA ILE A 468 13.07 -15.59 -27.12
C ILE A 468 13.97 -16.56 -27.90
N SER A 469 14.33 -17.70 -27.32
CA SER A 469 15.25 -18.67 -27.93
C SER A 469 14.58 -19.57 -28.98
N GLY A 470 13.27 -19.41 -29.22
CA GLY A 470 12.51 -20.19 -30.21
C GLY A 470 12.21 -21.63 -29.78
N SER A 471 12.53 -22.01 -28.54
CA SER A 471 12.03 -23.26 -27.99
C SER A 471 10.52 -23.13 -27.79
N HIS A 472 9.74 -24.00 -28.44
CA HIS A 472 8.26 -23.98 -28.48
C HIS A 472 7.59 -24.30 -27.12
N GLY A 473 8.21 -23.94 -25.99
CA GLY A 473 7.81 -24.40 -24.67
C GLY A 473 6.69 -23.59 -24.01
N HIS A 474 6.66 -22.26 -24.13
CA HIS A 474 5.76 -21.42 -23.34
C HIS A 474 5.20 -20.25 -24.14
N ALA A 475 3.90 -20.29 -24.44
CA ALA A 475 3.19 -19.16 -25.04
C ALA A 475 3.03 -18.02 -24.02
N PHE A 476 3.16 -16.77 -24.45
CA PHE A 476 2.81 -15.60 -23.66
C PHE A 476 1.49 -15.01 -24.18
N LEU A 477 0.80 -14.20 -23.37
CA LEU A 477 -0.57 -13.74 -23.65
C LEU A 477 -0.69 -12.98 -24.98
N ASN A 478 0.37 -12.28 -25.40
CA ASN A 478 0.43 -11.53 -26.65
C ASN A 478 1.55 -12.05 -27.59
N SER A 479 1.39 -13.27 -28.11
CA SER A 479 2.35 -13.92 -29.03
C SER A 479 2.19 -13.52 -30.51
N SER A 480 1.26 -12.62 -30.86
CA SER A 480 1.09 -12.11 -32.24
C SER A 480 1.78 -10.75 -32.39
N GLU A 481 2.24 -10.42 -33.61
CA GLU A 481 3.07 -9.25 -33.98
C GLU A 481 2.45 -7.85 -33.72
N GLY A 482 1.41 -7.76 -32.89
CA GLY A 482 0.79 -6.51 -32.47
C GLY A 482 1.62 -5.80 -31.39
N GLY A 483 2.09 -4.58 -31.71
CA GLY A 483 2.78 -3.72 -30.76
C GLY A 483 1.99 -3.52 -29.46
N SER A 484 2.44 -4.15 -28.37
CA SER A 484 1.88 -3.92 -27.05
C SER A 484 2.20 -2.49 -26.58
N SER A 485 1.20 -1.61 -26.64
CA SER A 485 1.28 -0.23 -26.17
C SER A 485 1.11 -0.11 -24.65
N GLY A 486 0.75 -1.20 -23.95
CA GLY A 486 0.14 -1.12 -22.62
C GLY A 486 -1.23 -0.46 -22.68
N LEU A 487 -2.13 -0.75 -21.72
CA LEU A 487 -3.45 -0.08 -21.64
C LEU A 487 -3.34 1.44 -21.40
N VAL A 488 -2.16 1.91 -21.01
CA VAL A 488 -1.90 3.32 -20.71
C VAL A 488 -1.85 4.20 -21.97
N GLY A 489 -1.52 3.64 -23.14
CA GLY A 489 -1.42 4.38 -24.40
C GLY A 489 -2.77 4.65 -25.09
N LYS A 490 -3.87 4.05 -24.61
CA LYS A 490 -5.23 4.24 -25.12
C LYS A 490 -6.12 4.62 -23.95
N GLY A 491 -6.60 5.86 -23.94
CA GLY A 491 -7.33 6.47 -22.83
C GLY A 491 -8.47 5.60 -22.30
N CYS A 492 -8.37 5.21 -21.04
CA CYS A 492 -9.51 4.89 -20.19
C CYS A 492 -9.05 4.86 -18.73
N PHE A 493 -9.95 5.21 -17.81
CA PHE A 493 -9.84 5.18 -16.34
C PHE A 493 -9.36 6.45 -15.61
N ARG A 494 -10.35 7.03 -14.91
CA ARG A 494 -10.52 8.45 -14.55
C ARG A 494 -10.08 8.82 -13.12
N LYS A 495 -9.60 7.87 -12.30
CA LYS A 495 -9.05 8.11 -10.94
C LYS A 495 -7.88 7.18 -10.63
N ARG A 496 -6.69 7.53 -11.11
CA ARG A 496 -5.46 6.76 -10.88
C ARG A 496 -4.70 7.30 -9.67
N GLY A 497 -4.41 6.45 -8.70
CA GLY A 497 -3.33 6.70 -7.74
C GLY A 497 -1.99 6.49 -8.47
N SER A 498 -1.44 7.55 -9.06
CA SER A 498 -0.07 7.50 -9.61
C SER A 498 0.93 7.41 -8.47
N TRP A 499 2.12 6.87 -8.75
CA TRP A 499 3.23 6.96 -7.79
C TRP A 499 3.51 8.40 -7.33
N ASP A 500 3.27 9.40 -8.18
CA ASP A 500 3.39 10.82 -7.80
C ASP A 500 2.31 11.28 -6.82
N PHE A 501 1.12 10.70 -6.90
CA PHE A 501 0.07 10.91 -5.91
C PHE A 501 0.46 10.26 -4.58
N VAL A 502 0.98 9.02 -4.62
CA VAL A 502 1.48 8.31 -3.43
C VAL A 502 2.63 9.07 -2.75
N ARG A 503 3.60 9.60 -3.51
CA ARG A 503 4.69 10.43 -2.97
C ARG A 503 4.16 11.68 -2.28
N ARG A 504 3.15 12.34 -2.85
CA ARG A 504 2.50 13.51 -2.23
C ARG A 504 1.74 13.13 -0.96
N ALA A 505 0.93 12.07 -1.01
CA ALA A 505 0.20 11.56 0.16
C ALA A 505 1.14 11.09 1.29
N GLY A 506 2.26 10.43 0.95
CA GLY A 506 3.27 10.00 1.91
C GLY A 506 4.01 11.17 2.58
N ARG A 507 4.32 12.24 1.85
CA ARG A 507 4.85 13.49 2.44
C ARG A 507 3.87 14.14 3.41
N ILE A 508 2.58 14.16 3.06
CA ILE A 508 1.51 14.66 3.94
C ILE A 508 1.39 13.78 5.19
N GLY A 509 1.39 12.46 5.05
CA GLY A 509 1.34 11.51 6.16
C GLY A 509 2.53 11.60 7.12
N ASN A 510 3.76 11.63 6.59
CA ASN A 510 4.97 11.82 7.41
C ASN A 510 5.04 13.22 8.04
N GLY A 511 4.52 14.23 7.34
CA GLY A 511 4.33 15.58 7.88
C GLY A 511 3.32 15.62 9.03
N LEU A 512 2.23 14.85 8.94
CA LEU A 512 1.23 14.67 10.00
C LEU A 512 1.79 13.91 11.21
N ILE A 513 2.58 12.86 11.03
CA ILE A 513 3.27 12.15 12.12
C ILE A 513 4.23 13.09 12.86
N ARG A 514 4.98 13.94 12.15
CA ARG A 514 5.82 14.99 12.76
C ARG A 514 4.99 16.09 13.45
N ARG A 515 3.82 16.45 12.91
CA ARG A 515 2.84 17.36 13.54
C ARG A 515 2.14 16.73 14.75
N ARG A 516 2.07 15.40 14.87
CA ARG A 516 1.47 14.67 16.02
C ARG A 516 2.25 14.85 17.32
N LEU A 517 3.57 15.07 17.22
CA LEU A 517 4.39 15.55 18.34
C LEU A 517 4.03 16.97 18.80
N ARG A 518 3.15 17.68 18.06
CA ARG A 518 2.60 19.02 18.35
C ARG A 518 1.11 19.13 17.99
N GLY A 519 0.28 18.16 18.40
CA GLY A 519 -1.16 18.37 18.67
C GLY A 519 -2.12 18.74 17.53
N GLY A 520 -1.97 18.24 16.29
CA GLY A 520 -2.90 18.56 15.18
C GLY A 520 -3.59 17.36 14.51
N LYS A 521 -4.93 17.41 14.42
CA LYS A 521 -5.89 16.46 13.79
C LYS A 521 -6.06 16.69 12.28
N LEU A 522 -6.05 15.64 11.43
CA LEU A 522 -6.65 15.69 10.06
C LEU A 522 -6.73 14.32 9.34
N TRP A 523 -7.94 13.86 9.00
CA TRP A 523 -8.25 12.97 7.87
C TRP A 523 -9.69 13.22 7.37
N ALA A 524 -9.85 13.63 6.11
CA ALA A 524 -11.14 13.79 5.44
C ALA A 524 -11.34 12.73 4.34
N ARG A 525 -12.60 12.27 4.23
CA ARG A 525 -13.17 11.30 3.28
C ARG A 525 -12.78 11.57 1.82
N SER A 526 -12.52 10.52 1.05
CA SER A 526 -12.72 10.53 -0.41
C SER A 526 -13.69 9.38 -0.75
N GLY A 527 -14.96 9.72 -0.95
CA GLY A 527 -15.97 8.81 -1.48
C GLY A 527 -15.89 8.68 -3.01
N ARG A 528 -16.43 7.58 -3.55
CA ARG A 528 -16.60 7.37 -4.99
C ARG A 528 -17.62 8.37 -5.53
N ILE A 529 -17.20 9.16 -6.52
CA ILE A 529 -18.08 9.91 -7.42
C ILE A 529 -17.66 9.50 -8.83
N THR A 530 -18.59 8.93 -9.58
CA THR A 530 -18.43 8.53 -10.98
C THR A 530 -19.01 9.65 -11.82
N ILE A 531 -18.18 10.32 -12.61
CA ILE A 531 -18.63 11.15 -13.73
C ILE A 531 -18.08 10.44 -14.97
N GLN A 532 -18.85 10.37 -16.06
CA GLN A 532 -18.56 9.58 -17.26
C GLN A 532 -18.64 10.48 -18.50
N TYR A 533 -17.50 10.87 -19.10
CA TYR A 533 -17.35 11.59 -20.37
C TYR A 533 -15.90 11.46 -20.87
N ASP A 534 -15.73 11.34 -22.19
CA ASP A 534 -14.47 11.21 -22.94
C ASP A 534 -13.64 12.50 -22.91
N CYS A 535 -12.35 12.37 -22.62
CA CYS A 535 -11.41 13.51 -22.52
C CYS A 535 -10.67 13.83 -23.84
N ASP A 536 -10.90 13.05 -24.90
CA ASP A 536 -10.19 13.23 -26.17
C ASP A 536 -10.84 14.29 -27.07
N GLU A 537 -12.11 14.67 -26.82
CA GLU A 537 -12.79 15.74 -27.55
C GLU A 537 -12.88 17.06 -26.77
N ASP A 538 -12.90 17.01 -25.43
CA ASP A 538 -12.96 18.21 -24.59
C ASP A 538 -12.19 18.00 -23.27
N PHE A 539 -11.08 18.73 -23.08
CA PHE A 539 -10.29 18.70 -21.84
C PHE A 539 -10.90 19.59 -20.75
N GLN A 540 -11.90 20.41 -21.08
CA GLN A 540 -12.48 21.39 -20.19
C GLN A 540 -13.18 20.75 -18.98
N PRO A 541 -13.90 19.61 -19.06
CA PRO A 541 -14.46 18.94 -17.90
C PRO A 541 -13.40 18.40 -16.93
N TYR A 542 -12.25 17.94 -17.43
CA TYR A 542 -11.13 17.49 -16.59
C TYR A 542 -10.40 18.69 -15.96
N GLN A 543 -10.19 19.76 -16.72
CA GLN A 543 -9.66 21.01 -16.20
C GLN A 543 -10.60 21.58 -15.13
N ASN A 544 -11.91 21.56 -15.35
CA ASN A 544 -12.94 22.01 -14.42
C ASN A 544 -13.03 21.12 -13.17
N PHE A 545 -12.81 19.79 -13.29
CA PHE A 545 -12.74 18.90 -12.12
C PHE A 545 -11.43 19.07 -11.33
N SER A 546 -10.30 19.18 -12.00
CA SER A 546 -9.00 19.45 -11.38
C SER A 546 -9.04 20.80 -10.65
N ARG A 547 -9.60 21.82 -11.32
CA ARG A 547 -9.92 23.11 -10.73
C ARG A 547 -10.89 22.91 -9.56
N SER A 548 -12.03 22.24 -9.67
CA SER A 548 -12.96 22.09 -8.53
C SER A 548 -12.39 21.33 -7.31
N SER A 549 -11.37 20.48 -7.52
CA SER A 549 -10.66 19.77 -6.45
C SER A 549 -9.54 20.59 -5.79
N GLN A 550 -9.08 21.65 -6.45
CA GLN A 550 -8.25 22.68 -5.87
C GLN A 550 -9.21 23.76 -5.36
N TRP A 551 -9.00 24.38 -4.21
CA TRP A 551 -9.88 25.49 -3.74
C TRP A 551 -9.11 26.65 -3.09
N ALA A 552 -7.79 26.51 -3.03
CA ALA A 552 -6.90 27.48 -2.40
C ALA A 552 -6.34 28.45 -3.46
N TRP A 553 -5.02 28.65 -3.43
CA TRP A 553 -4.25 29.47 -4.36
C TRP A 553 -4.57 29.20 -5.83
N TRP A 554 -4.58 30.28 -6.63
CA TRP A 554 -4.59 30.20 -8.08
C TRP A 554 -3.33 29.50 -8.62
N PRO A 555 -3.40 28.76 -9.75
CA PRO A 555 -2.22 28.13 -10.33
C PRO A 555 -1.09 29.15 -10.57
N GLY A 556 0.07 28.89 -9.94
CA GLY A 556 1.22 29.80 -9.98
C GLY A 556 1.36 30.69 -8.75
N GLU A 557 0.36 30.73 -7.86
CA GLU A 557 0.39 31.48 -6.60
C GLU A 557 0.66 30.59 -5.38
N PRO A 558 1.14 31.14 -4.25
CA PRO A 558 1.66 32.50 -4.10
C PRO A 558 3.10 32.56 -4.61
N ASN A 559 3.33 33.16 -5.78
CA ASN A 559 4.70 33.18 -6.34
C ASN A 559 4.91 34.25 -7.40
N ARG A 560 6.07 34.92 -7.36
CA ARG A 560 6.83 35.29 -8.58
C ARG A 560 8.36 35.27 -8.37
N ALA A 561 9.00 34.41 -9.16
CA ALA A 561 10.29 34.50 -9.85
C ALA A 561 11.58 35.05 -9.16
N ASP A 562 12.56 34.14 -9.03
CA ASP A 562 13.99 34.26 -9.36
C ASP A 562 14.98 35.18 -8.60
N SER A 563 14.63 35.78 -7.46
CA SER A 563 15.68 36.36 -6.58
C SER A 563 15.38 36.16 -5.09
N SER A 564 16.39 35.73 -4.32
CA SER A 564 16.29 35.62 -2.85
C SER A 564 16.21 36.98 -2.16
N VAL A 565 16.42 38.08 -2.89
CA VAL A 565 16.48 39.45 -2.38
C VAL A 565 15.09 40.11 -2.37
N ASP A 566 14.23 39.78 -3.34
CA ASP A 566 12.85 40.29 -3.39
C ASP A 566 11.91 39.64 -2.35
N LEU A 567 12.32 38.50 -1.79
CA LEU A 567 11.59 37.80 -0.74
C LEU A 567 11.32 38.68 0.48
N PHE A 568 12.16 39.67 0.81
CA PHE A 568 11.97 40.52 1.99
C PHE A 568 11.33 41.89 1.70
N ARG A 569 11.12 42.25 0.42
CA ARG A 569 10.62 43.58 0.00
C ARG A 569 9.21 43.60 -0.59
N SER A 570 8.59 42.44 -0.78
CA SER A 570 7.24 42.37 -1.37
C SER A 570 6.16 42.86 -0.39
N ASP A 571 5.31 43.79 -0.83
CA ASP A 571 4.17 44.34 -0.07
C ASP A 571 2.90 43.45 -0.15
N ILE A 572 2.90 42.43 -1.01
CA ILE A 572 1.74 41.53 -1.21
C ILE A 572 1.78 40.35 -0.22
N ARG A 573 1.47 40.62 1.05
CA ARG A 573 1.60 39.67 2.17
C ARG A 573 0.28 39.11 2.69
N CYS A 574 -0.86 39.56 2.17
CA CYS A 574 -2.18 39.12 2.61
C CYS A 574 -2.91 38.39 1.49
N ALA A 575 -3.76 37.43 1.83
CA ALA A 575 -4.49 36.64 0.84
C ALA A 575 -5.93 37.15 0.69
N ARG A 576 -6.35 37.36 -0.56
CA ARG A 576 -7.74 37.64 -0.93
C ARG A 576 -8.35 36.47 -1.69
N ALA A 577 -9.64 36.20 -1.48
CA ALA A 577 -10.42 35.29 -2.31
C ALA A 577 -11.15 36.08 -3.40
N ASP A 578 -11.04 35.63 -4.65
CA ASP A 578 -11.57 36.33 -5.82
C ASP A 578 -12.81 35.62 -6.38
N SER A 579 -13.92 36.34 -6.49
CA SER A 579 -15.19 35.81 -7.00
C SER A 579 -15.21 35.60 -8.51
N SER A 580 -14.37 36.27 -9.31
CA SER A 580 -14.26 35.99 -10.76
C SER A 580 -13.60 34.64 -11.04
N PHE A 581 -12.84 34.11 -10.07
CA PHE A 581 -12.06 32.87 -10.21
C PHE A 581 -12.55 31.78 -9.26
N GLU A 582 -13.86 31.54 -9.14
CA GLU A 582 -14.42 30.45 -8.32
C GLU A 582 -14.00 30.50 -6.83
N GLY A 583 -13.69 31.69 -6.29
CA GLY A 583 -13.22 31.85 -4.92
C GLY A 583 -11.76 31.46 -4.69
N ARG A 584 -10.92 31.52 -5.74
CA ARG A 584 -9.48 31.25 -5.66
C ARG A 584 -8.71 32.32 -4.92
N TRP A 585 -7.57 31.95 -4.34
CA TRP A 585 -6.80 32.85 -3.51
C TRP A 585 -5.65 33.49 -4.29
N PHE A 586 -5.46 34.79 -4.07
CA PHE A 586 -4.40 35.61 -4.66
C PHE A 586 -3.72 36.43 -3.58
N PRO A 587 -2.41 36.69 -3.71
CA PRO A 587 -1.72 37.61 -2.82
C PRO A 587 -2.12 39.06 -3.17
N ALA A 588 -2.30 39.88 -2.14
CA ALA A 588 -2.71 41.28 -2.24
C ALA A 588 -2.02 42.12 -1.17
N LYS A 589 -2.08 43.45 -1.33
CA LYS A 589 -1.48 44.36 -0.37
C LYS A 589 -2.38 44.44 0.85
N CYS A 590 -1.82 44.26 2.04
CA CYS A 590 -2.63 44.24 3.27
C CYS A 590 -3.35 45.58 3.54
N SER A 591 -2.91 46.66 2.90
CA SER A 591 -3.53 47.99 2.94
C SER A 591 -4.74 48.15 2.01
N ASP A 592 -5.04 47.19 1.12
CA ASP A 592 -6.23 47.26 0.27
C ASP A 592 -7.52 47.18 1.12
N GLU A 593 -8.55 47.95 0.75
CA GLU A 593 -9.81 47.98 1.50
C GLU A 593 -10.81 47.00 0.89
N LEU A 594 -10.94 45.81 1.50
CA LEU A 594 -11.87 44.76 1.05
C LEU A 594 -12.86 44.40 2.15
N TYR A 595 -13.98 43.80 1.77
CA TYR A 595 -14.84 43.13 2.74
C TYR A 595 -14.14 41.90 3.33
N GLY A 596 -14.30 41.65 4.62
CA GLY A 596 -13.74 40.47 5.28
C GLY A 596 -14.68 39.28 5.29
N ALA A 597 -14.19 38.09 4.96
CA ALA A 597 -14.96 36.85 5.06
C ALA A 597 -14.96 36.32 6.51
N CYS A 598 -16.09 36.49 7.20
CA CYS A 598 -16.30 36.05 8.56
C CYS A 598 -17.15 34.79 8.59
N ARG A 599 -16.67 33.73 9.26
CA ARG A 599 -17.39 32.47 9.39
C ARG A 599 -18.24 32.48 10.66
N VAL A 600 -19.51 32.08 10.55
CA VAL A 600 -20.42 32.00 11.70
C VAL A 600 -19.99 30.88 12.65
N LYS A 601 -19.98 31.15 13.96
CA LYS A 601 -19.55 30.16 14.96
C LYS A 601 -20.46 28.92 14.91
N ASN A 602 -19.84 27.74 15.05
CA ASN A 602 -20.50 26.43 14.99
C ASN A 602 -21.24 26.10 13.67
N GLN A 603 -21.10 26.93 12.62
CA GLN A 603 -21.70 26.68 11.30
C GLN A 603 -20.63 26.77 10.21
N PRO A 604 -19.94 25.65 9.87
CA PRO A 604 -18.77 25.67 8.99
C PRO A 604 -19.06 26.13 7.55
N PHE A 605 -20.31 26.06 7.10
CA PHE A 605 -20.72 26.40 5.74
C PHE A 605 -21.44 27.76 5.64
N GLN A 606 -21.58 28.50 6.76
CA GLN A 606 -22.25 29.79 6.77
C GLN A 606 -21.23 30.93 6.93
N TRP A 607 -21.28 31.86 5.99
CA TRP A 607 -20.38 33.01 5.89
C TRP A 607 -21.17 34.33 5.97
N THR A 608 -20.53 35.36 6.51
CA THR A 608 -20.97 36.75 6.50
C THR A 608 -19.81 37.66 6.13
N LEU A 609 -20.10 38.85 5.62
CA LEU A 609 -19.09 39.88 5.38
C LEU A 609 -19.01 40.87 6.54
N THR A 610 -17.89 41.60 6.62
CA THR A 610 -17.80 42.83 7.42
C THR A 610 -18.83 43.86 6.93
N PRO A 611 -19.34 44.76 7.78
CA PRO A 611 -20.31 45.79 7.37
C PRO A 611 -19.77 46.77 6.33
N GLN A 612 -18.46 47.00 6.37
CA GLN A 612 -17.72 47.93 5.51
C GLN A 612 -16.44 47.28 4.99
N ARG A 613 -15.83 47.89 3.98
CA ARG A 613 -14.49 47.51 3.50
C ARG A 613 -13.46 48.02 4.48
N VAL A 614 -12.47 47.18 4.77
CA VAL A 614 -11.40 47.50 5.71
C VAL A 614 -10.07 46.90 5.25
N SER A 615 -8.97 47.45 5.76
CA SER A 615 -7.65 46.83 5.65
C SER A 615 -7.63 45.46 6.33
N TYR A 616 -6.71 44.59 5.91
CA TYR A 616 -6.61 43.22 6.44
C TYR A 616 -6.50 43.16 7.97
N ASP A 617 -5.77 44.12 8.56
CA ASP A 617 -5.49 44.15 10.00
C ASP A 617 -6.74 44.44 10.85
N SER A 618 -7.73 45.11 10.27
CA SER A 618 -8.97 45.49 10.96
C SER A 618 -10.09 44.45 10.79
N VAL A 619 -9.97 43.50 9.87
CA VAL A 619 -11.04 42.53 9.55
C VAL A 619 -11.50 41.75 10.77
N ALA A 620 -10.56 41.29 11.61
CA ALA A 620 -10.88 40.49 12.78
C ALA A 620 -11.74 41.24 13.81
N ALA A 621 -11.60 42.57 13.89
CA ALA A 621 -12.38 43.44 14.78
C ALA A 621 -13.76 43.79 14.19
N ASP A 622 -13.85 43.94 12.86
CA ASP A 622 -15.07 44.37 12.16
C ASP A 622 -16.01 43.21 11.78
N CYS A 623 -15.68 41.97 12.14
CA CYS A 623 -16.58 40.83 11.93
C CYS A 623 -17.86 40.94 12.80
N PRO A 624 -19.06 40.69 12.24
CA PRO A 624 -20.32 40.74 12.98
C PRO A 624 -20.38 39.82 14.20
N GLU A 625 -21.22 40.15 15.18
CA GLU A 625 -21.46 39.32 16.36
C GLU A 625 -21.79 37.87 15.96
N ASN A 626 -21.24 36.91 16.73
CA ASN A 626 -21.35 35.47 16.45
C ASN A 626 -20.63 34.97 15.18
N SER A 627 -19.74 35.77 14.59
CA SER A 627 -18.84 35.34 13.51
C SER A 627 -17.36 35.64 13.85
N THR A 628 -16.44 35.03 13.10
CA THR A 628 -15.00 35.23 13.28
C THR A 628 -14.30 35.25 11.92
N PHE A 629 -13.31 36.13 11.74
CA PHE A 629 -12.47 36.12 10.54
C PHE A 629 -11.83 34.75 10.36
N SER A 630 -11.98 34.15 9.18
CA SER A 630 -11.61 32.74 8.98
C SER A 630 -11.22 32.45 7.55
N LEU A 631 -10.37 31.44 7.40
CA LEU A 631 -9.97 30.84 6.12
C LEU A 631 -10.86 29.63 5.80
N PRO A 632 -11.31 29.42 4.54
CA PRO A 632 -11.95 28.18 4.13
C PRO A 632 -11.01 26.98 4.29
N ARG A 633 -11.44 25.96 5.04
CA ARG A 633 -10.59 24.81 5.41
C ARG A 633 -10.73 23.63 4.46
N THR A 634 -11.80 23.60 3.68
CA THR A 634 -12.12 22.53 2.72
C THR A 634 -12.63 23.13 1.42
N SER A 635 -12.62 22.34 0.33
CA SER A 635 -13.23 22.74 -0.94
C SER A 635 -14.69 23.11 -0.78
N LEU A 636 -15.43 22.33 0.03
CA LEU A 636 -16.83 22.58 0.29
C LEU A 636 -17.04 23.93 0.98
N GLU A 637 -16.26 24.26 2.02
CA GLU A 637 -16.33 25.56 2.68
C GLU A 637 -16.04 26.72 1.70
N ASN A 638 -15.07 26.56 0.81
CA ASN A 638 -14.74 27.56 -0.22
C ASN A 638 -15.87 27.71 -1.24
N THR A 639 -16.49 26.61 -1.65
CA THR A 639 -17.66 26.63 -2.55
C THR A 639 -18.85 27.35 -1.89
N TYR A 640 -19.11 27.13 -0.61
CA TYR A 640 -20.15 27.87 0.12
C TYR A 640 -19.81 29.36 0.25
N LEU A 641 -18.56 29.72 0.51
CA LEU A 641 -18.11 31.12 0.50
C LEU A 641 -18.32 31.74 -0.89
N TYR A 642 -17.87 31.07 -1.96
CA TYR A 642 -18.02 31.53 -3.34
C TYR A 642 -19.51 31.75 -3.72
N HIS A 643 -20.38 30.79 -3.40
CA HIS A 643 -21.82 30.94 -3.63
C HIS A 643 -22.44 32.06 -2.79
N TYR A 644 -21.96 32.25 -1.55
CA TYR A 644 -22.38 33.36 -0.72
C TYR A 644 -21.98 34.70 -1.33
N LEU A 645 -20.73 34.85 -1.78
CA LEU A 645 -20.22 36.06 -2.43
C LEU A 645 -20.99 36.38 -3.72
N THR A 646 -21.19 35.39 -4.58
CA THR A 646 -21.94 35.55 -5.85
C THR A 646 -23.44 35.79 -5.65
N SER A 647 -23.99 35.44 -4.48
CA SER A 647 -25.37 35.77 -4.09
C SER A 647 -25.53 37.21 -3.58
N ARG A 648 -24.45 37.95 -3.33
CA ARG A 648 -24.54 39.33 -2.85
C ARG A 648 -24.98 40.27 -3.97
N PRO A 649 -25.63 41.40 -3.62
CA PRO A 649 -25.87 42.50 -4.55
C PRO A 649 -24.59 42.93 -5.28
N LYS A 650 -24.70 43.28 -6.57
CA LYS A 650 -23.55 43.63 -7.43
C LYS A 650 -22.83 44.91 -7.00
N ASP A 651 -23.47 45.76 -6.21
CA ASP A 651 -22.88 46.92 -5.55
C ASP A 651 -21.90 46.53 -4.43
N ILE A 652 -22.04 45.33 -3.85
CA ILE A 652 -21.17 44.81 -2.79
C ILE A 652 -20.06 43.93 -3.38
N ILE A 653 -20.43 42.89 -4.15
CA ILE A 653 -19.50 42.02 -4.87
C ILE A 653 -19.96 41.86 -6.32
N ASN A 654 -19.11 42.25 -7.27
CA ASN A 654 -19.33 42.12 -8.70
C ASN A 654 -18.27 41.21 -9.35
N PRO A 655 -18.58 39.93 -9.59
CA PRO A 655 -17.66 38.99 -10.24
C PRO A 655 -17.29 39.37 -11.68
N SER A 656 -18.00 40.32 -12.30
CA SER A 656 -17.73 40.81 -13.65
C SER A 656 -16.98 42.14 -13.67
N SER A 657 -16.61 42.70 -12.51
CA SER A 657 -15.83 43.93 -12.43
C SER A 657 -14.36 43.69 -12.82
N GLU A 658 -13.74 44.66 -13.48
CA GLU A 658 -12.29 44.68 -13.69
C GLU A 658 -11.52 45.15 -12.44
N ASP A 659 -12.22 45.82 -11.52
CA ASP A 659 -11.66 46.26 -10.24
C ASP A 659 -11.59 45.09 -9.25
N ASP A 660 -10.37 44.75 -8.84
CA ASP A 660 -10.05 43.71 -7.86
C ASP A 660 -10.78 43.90 -6.52
N GLU A 661 -11.00 45.15 -6.10
CA GLU A 661 -11.64 45.45 -4.82
C GLU A 661 -13.14 45.13 -4.83
N LEU A 662 -13.78 45.33 -5.98
CA LEU A 662 -15.20 45.05 -6.17
C LEU A 662 -15.51 43.56 -6.35
N ARG A 663 -14.51 42.70 -6.57
CA ARG A 663 -14.71 41.26 -6.79
C ARG A 663 -14.08 40.36 -5.71
N SER A 664 -13.33 40.94 -4.77
CA SER A 664 -12.54 40.18 -3.81
C SER A 664 -12.94 40.42 -2.36
N VAL A 665 -12.62 39.45 -1.52
CA VAL A 665 -12.77 39.55 -0.06
C VAL A 665 -11.52 39.07 0.65
N TRP A 666 -11.27 39.61 1.84
CA TRP A 666 -10.20 39.11 2.70
C TRP A 666 -10.54 37.73 3.25
N ILE A 667 -9.54 36.85 3.28
CA ILE A 667 -9.58 35.55 3.97
C ILE A 667 -8.44 35.50 4.99
N ASP A 668 -8.62 34.79 6.10
CA ASP A 668 -7.64 34.77 7.21
C ASP A 668 -6.38 33.96 6.87
N LEU A 669 -5.53 34.53 6.00
CA LEU A 669 -4.23 34.00 5.63
C LEU A 669 -3.26 35.14 5.24
N ASN A 670 -2.12 35.24 5.92
CA ASN A 670 -1.09 36.25 5.65
C ASN A 670 0.34 35.71 5.88
N SER A 671 1.34 36.45 5.45
CA SER A 671 2.78 36.17 5.64
C SER A 671 3.53 37.35 6.27
N LEU A 672 2.89 38.04 7.21
CA LEU A 672 3.41 39.27 7.82
C LEU A 672 4.64 39.04 8.72
N ASP A 673 4.66 37.93 9.48
CA ASP A 673 5.76 37.62 10.40
C ASP A 673 7.03 37.13 9.67
N LEU A 674 6.86 36.19 8.73
CA LEU A 674 7.95 35.70 7.88
C LEU A 674 7.50 35.62 6.42
N PRO A 675 8.23 36.22 5.47
CA PRO A 675 7.87 36.25 4.05
C PRO A 675 7.56 34.92 3.38
N THR A 676 8.14 33.83 3.86
CA THR A 676 8.00 32.47 3.30
C THR A 676 6.95 31.64 4.04
N CYS A 677 6.27 32.22 5.04
CA CYS A 677 5.42 31.51 5.97
C CYS A 677 4.01 32.10 5.98
N TRP A 678 3.10 31.47 5.24
CA TRP A 678 1.69 31.86 5.24
C TRP A 678 0.95 31.19 6.41
N VAL A 679 0.36 32.00 7.28
CA VAL A 679 -0.32 31.59 8.51
C VAL A 679 -1.72 32.20 8.60
N SER A 680 -2.62 31.48 9.26
CA SER A 680 -3.95 31.94 9.65
C SER A 680 -3.97 32.25 11.16
N GLY A 681 -4.84 33.14 11.59
CA GLY A 681 -4.94 33.56 13.00
C GLY A 681 -5.00 35.08 13.18
N GLY A 682 -5.39 35.80 12.13
CA GLY A 682 -5.43 37.24 12.06
C GLY A 682 -4.06 37.88 11.77
N PRO A 683 -4.00 39.22 11.83
CA PRO A 683 -2.79 39.99 11.48
C PRO A 683 -1.62 39.75 12.45
N ASN A 684 -1.90 39.35 13.69
CA ASN A 684 -0.89 39.09 14.71
C ASN A 684 -0.41 37.63 14.75
N ALA A 685 -0.77 36.82 13.75
CA ALA A 685 -0.37 35.42 13.68
C ALA A 685 1.15 35.30 13.45
N ARG A 686 1.83 34.56 14.33
CA ARG A 686 3.26 34.27 14.20
C ARG A 686 3.51 32.99 13.43
N CYS A 687 4.59 32.98 12.66
CA CYS A 687 5.06 31.79 11.97
C CYS A 687 5.51 30.74 13.00
N PRO A 688 4.97 29.51 12.97
CA PRO A 688 5.33 28.46 13.91
C PRO A 688 6.71 27.82 13.62
N TYR A 689 7.39 28.27 12.56
CA TYR A 689 8.69 27.77 12.14
C TYR A 689 9.78 28.76 12.56
N GLU A 690 10.45 28.51 13.69
CA GLU A 690 11.73 29.18 14.00
C GLU A 690 12.78 28.71 13.00
N VAL A 691 13.25 29.63 12.15
CA VAL A 691 14.41 29.40 11.31
C VAL A 691 15.59 30.13 11.98
N ASP A 692 16.40 29.38 12.72
CA ASP A 692 17.73 29.85 13.13
C ASP A 692 18.60 29.96 11.87
N GLU A 693 18.79 31.19 11.38
CA GLU A 693 19.62 31.48 10.20
C GLU A 693 21.04 30.86 10.33
N ASN A 694 21.55 30.73 11.56
CA ASN A 694 22.86 30.13 11.83
C ASN A 694 22.88 28.60 11.68
N ALA A 695 21.72 27.93 11.79
CA ALA A 695 21.61 26.49 11.59
C ALA A 695 21.62 26.12 10.10
N VAL A 696 21.12 27.00 9.23
CA VAL A 696 21.16 26.84 7.77
C VAL A 696 22.59 26.99 7.25
N LEU A 697 23.32 28.01 7.72
CA LEU A 697 24.74 28.19 7.40
C LEU A 697 25.61 26.99 7.84
N ARG A 698 25.38 26.44 9.04
CA ARG A 698 26.09 25.25 9.52
C ARG A 698 25.88 24.01 8.66
N ARG A 699 24.68 23.80 8.11
CA ARG A 699 24.40 22.64 7.23
C ARG A 699 25.00 22.78 5.84
N ILE A 700 25.05 23.99 5.30
CA ILE A 700 25.51 24.24 3.92
C ILE A 700 27.04 24.25 3.83
N VAL A 701 27.74 24.78 4.85
CA VAL A 701 29.20 24.94 4.79
C VAL A 701 29.94 23.80 5.50
N LEU A 702 29.52 23.42 6.70
CA LEU A 702 30.31 22.55 7.60
C LEU A 702 30.32 21.08 7.16
N VAL A 703 29.17 20.57 6.70
CA VAL A 703 29.03 19.16 6.28
C VAL A 703 29.87 18.84 5.04
N PRO A 704 29.83 19.63 3.94
CA PRO A 704 30.69 19.37 2.79
C PRO A 704 32.18 19.62 3.06
N THR A 705 32.54 20.57 3.96
CA THR A 705 33.96 20.73 4.35
C THR A 705 34.47 19.53 5.10
N ILE A 706 33.73 19.01 6.09
CA ILE A 706 34.13 17.79 6.84
C ILE A 706 34.23 16.58 5.92
N ALA A 707 33.27 16.41 5.00
CA ALA A 707 33.32 15.33 4.01
C ALA A 707 34.56 15.45 3.10
N ALA A 708 34.89 16.66 2.64
CA ALA A 708 36.08 16.92 1.84
C ALA A 708 37.37 16.61 2.61
N THR A 709 37.48 17.01 3.89
CA THR A 709 38.67 16.68 4.70
C THR A 709 38.82 15.18 4.91
N ILE A 710 37.73 14.45 5.21
CA ILE A 710 37.78 13.00 5.38
C ILE A 710 38.29 12.31 4.11
N VAL A 711 37.77 12.70 2.94
CA VAL A 711 38.22 12.16 1.65
C VAL A 711 39.71 12.45 1.42
N LEU A 712 40.17 13.65 1.76
CA LEU A 712 41.57 14.06 1.61
C LEU A 712 42.51 13.27 2.54
N VAL A 713 42.10 13.02 3.79
CA VAL A 713 42.84 12.18 4.73
C VAL A 713 42.91 10.73 4.26
N ILE A 714 41.80 10.17 3.79
CA ILE A 714 41.77 8.80 3.25
C ILE A 714 42.67 8.69 2.02
N ALA A 715 42.62 9.66 1.10
CA ALA A 715 43.49 9.72 -0.07
C ALA A 715 44.97 9.75 0.34
N ALA A 716 45.36 10.62 1.29
CA ALA A 716 46.72 10.69 1.79
C ALA A 716 47.19 9.36 2.41
N LEU A 717 46.36 8.73 3.25
CA LEU A 717 46.66 7.44 3.86
C LEU A 717 46.86 6.33 2.81
N THR A 718 46.04 6.30 1.76
CA THR A 718 46.22 5.31 0.68
C THR A 718 47.54 5.50 -0.07
N VAL A 719 47.99 6.74 -0.28
CA VAL A 719 49.30 7.04 -0.87
C VAL A 719 50.43 6.57 0.05
N PHE A 720 50.38 6.87 1.35
CA PHE A 720 51.40 6.43 2.30
C PHE A 720 51.50 4.89 2.41
N VAL A 721 50.37 4.18 2.41
CA VAL A 721 50.37 2.71 2.41
C VAL A 721 51.00 2.15 1.13
N LYS A 722 50.72 2.76 -0.03
CA LYS A 722 51.28 2.34 -1.31
C LYS A 722 52.78 2.62 -1.40
N CYS A 723 53.25 3.77 -0.90
CA CYS A 723 54.67 4.10 -0.77
C CYS A 723 55.40 3.13 0.18
N ASN A 724 54.79 2.77 1.32
CA ASN A 724 55.38 1.81 2.26
C ASN A 724 55.45 0.38 1.70
N SER A 725 54.40 -0.04 0.98
CA SER A 725 54.39 -1.33 0.26
C SER A 725 55.47 -1.42 -0.81
N ASN A 726 55.64 -0.35 -1.62
CA ASN A 726 56.73 -0.30 -2.61
C ASN A 726 58.12 -0.29 -1.96
N ARG A 727 58.29 0.39 -0.81
CA ARG A 727 59.56 0.37 -0.07
C ARG A 727 59.88 -1.02 0.50
N ARG A 728 58.88 -1.77 0.97
CA ARG A 728 59.03 -3.17 1.42
C ARG A 728 59.35 -4.12 0.27
N ASN A 729 58.69 -3.99 -0.88
CA ASN A 729 58.95 -4.83 -2.05
C ASN A 729 60.33 -4.55 -2.69
N SER A 730 60.79 -3.30 -2.67
CA SER A 730 62.16 -2.95 -3.10
C SER A 730 63.23 -3.55 -2.17
N ARG A 731 62.98 -3.57 -0.85
CA ARG A 731 63.85 -4.27 0.12
C ARG A 731 63.83 -5.79 -0.06
N ARG A 732 62.67 -6.40 -0.33
CA ARG A 732 62.55 -7.84 -0.62
C ARG A 732 63.26 -8.24 -1.91
N LYS A 733 63.19 -7.45 -2.98
CA LYS A 733 63.91 -7.74 -4.24
C LYS A 733 65.43 -7.72 -4.10
N ARG A 734 66.01 -6.88 -3.24
CA ARG A 734 67.46 -6.91 -2.93
C ARG A 734 67.90 -8.11 -2.07
N LEU A 735 66.97 -8.76 -1.37
CA LEU A 735 67.23 -9.93 -0.53
C LEU A 735 67.06 -11.27 -1.28
N ILE A 736 66.45 -11.27 -2.47
CA ILE A 736 66.05 -12.47 -3.23
C ILE A 736 67.01 -12.76 -4.41
N GLU A 737 68.24 -12.22 -4.41
CA GLU A 737 69.36 -12.72 -5.24
C GLU A 737 70.22 -13.74 -4.46
N ALA A 738 69.58 -14.67 -3.76
CA ALA A 738 70.23 -15.81 -3.13
C ALA A 738 69.30 -17.03 -3.16
N TRP A 739 69.55 -17.89 -4.14
CA TRP A 739 69.35 -19.35 -4.20
C TRP A 739 68.06 -20.02 -3.64
N GLU A 740 67.48 -20.82 -4.56
CA GLU A 740 66.97 -22.20 -4.44
C GLU A 740 65.57 -22.58 -3.89
N TYR A 741 64.86 -23.25 -4.82
CA TYR A 741 64.29 -24.61 -4.77
C TYR A 741 62.82 -24.87 -4.39
N GLU A 742 62.35 -25.93 -5.07
CA GLU A 742 61.01 -26.43 -5.40
C GLU A 742 60.10 -26.86 -4.24
N GLY A 743 58.79 -26.93 -4.53
CA GLY A 743 57.86 -27.76 -3.78
C GLY A 743 56.39 -27.49 -4.12
N VAL A 744 55.76 -28.44 -4.82
CA VAL A 744 54.38 -28.45 -5.37
C VAL A 744 53.30 -28.43 -4.26
N PRO A 745 52.12 -27.81 -4.48
CA PRO A 745 51.15 -27.52 -3.40
C PRO A 745 50.10 -28.62 -3.18
N SER A 746 49.62 -28.73 -1.94
CA SER A 746 48.36 -29.40 -1.57
C SER A 746 47.19 -28.42 -1.57
#